data_AF-A0A7Z0SY93-F1
#
_entry.id   AF-A0A7Z0SY93-F1
#
_cell.length_a   1.000
_cell.length_b   1.000
_cell.length_c   1.000
_cell.angle_alpha   90.00
_cell.angle_beta   90.00
_cell.angle_gamma   90.00
#
_symmetry.space_group_name_H-M   'P 1'
#
loop_
_entity.id
_entity.type
_entity.pdbx_description
1 polymer ?
#
loop_
_entity_poly.entity_id
_entity_poly.type
_entity_poly.pdbx_seq_one_letter_code
_entity_poly.pdbx_strand_id
1 'polypeptide(L)'
;MSVHVLRRWGAALTGAVLAAGVLGGGVARAVGGSDPVPDGAYGFTARVVFGGDRACTGVLVAQDWLLTAKSCVSDGVGPVVRGAPGKPTSAVIGRTDLTGTAGQERAVVAVVPHPDRNLVLARLSAPVTDVAPVGLADTAPGVSETVMVAGYGRTATEWVPDRLHAAAFTVEDVAAATVGVVGASAGATVCKGDAGGPVFRDVAGAPVLVAVSSTSWQKGCLGETETRDGATATRVDDLGAWIGEQTADVQIFGVLDDGRLTYSVIDSATGELRADRESAASLGFAPKAMATLNEDTILVTDPDGKMHRVDVTGTDPLTFTATWVMSGWSPYDRLTYDGYGSLYGILDNGELRRRTLTTEKPSSAEHISRGTVIGTGFGLRAITSPGAGRILGNASGGRLLSYTIHGSGAEAWSRDDLAASGWSAPTQLLSPGGGHYYARTSSGRLDRYRDVNPFDGSGSDIQSFPNDPVSSSGWDQILLSARPWTGLVSVYGVNSDGRISYTALDPVTGAKVASTVSEQTLGFTPKALATLNSDTLLVTTETGSLHRVDITGTQPLTFTRTAERLGGGWTHDLLVYDGHGSLFGRAGGKWLRYTVTKAKPANPATDLINGTTIVSSGFGVPTLAATGEGRLLATTNAGALIAYTAVGTNDWSRADLATSGWGNATALFSPGGGLYYRRDGNGVVTGYLDTSPFNGSGTDITPYTPTGTTSSGWDPILSAQPYNSWPDNTRRW
;
A
#
# COMPACT_ATOMS: atom_id res chain seq x y z
N MET A 1 46.88 2.24 -32.90
CA MET A 1 47.75 2.53 -34.04
C MET A 1 47.37 3.90 -34.61
N SER A 2 48.34 4.80 -34.58
CA SER A 2 48.58 5.99 -35.44
C SER A 2 47.42 6.86 -35.96
N VAL A 3 47.31 8.04 -35.34
CA VAL A 3 47.46 9.41 -35.91
C VAL A 3 47.09 9.61 -37.40
N HIS A 4 46.18 10.57 -37.66
CA HIS A 4 46.39 11.61 -38.67
C HIS A 4 45.72 12.95 -38.29
N VAL A 5 46.57 13.97 -38.16
CA VAL A 5 46.28 15.41 -38.09
C VAL A 5 46.24 15.98 -39.51
N LEU A 6 45.47 17.06 -39.74
CA LEU A 6 45.68 18.20 -40.69
C LEU A 6 44.28 18.82 -40.99
N ARG A 7 44.03 20.13 -41.17
CA ARG A 7 44.77 21.40 -41.04
C ARG A 7 43.72 22.52 -41.16
N ARG A 8 43.89 23.61 -40.39
CA ARG A 8 43.09 24.84 -40.41
C ARG A 8 43.12 25.56 -41.77
N TRP A 9 41.99 26.17 -42.15
CA TRP A 9 41.93 27.39 -42.96
C TRP A 9 40.96 28.37 -42.29
N GLY A 10 41.48 29.54 -41.93
CA GLY A 10 40.68 30.68 -41.49
C GLY A 10 40.45 31.63 -42.66
N ALA A 11 39.27 32.26 -42.69
CA ALA A 11 39.03 33.51 -43.38
C ALA A 11 38.04 34.32 -42.53
N ALA A 12 38.55 35.40 -41.96
CA ALA A 12 37.76 36.45 -41.33
C ALA A 12 37.42 37.52 -42.38
N LEU A 13 36.20 38.04 -42.36
CA LEU A 13 35.85 39.33 -42.94
C LEU A 13 34.68 39.96 -42.16
N THR A 14 35.00 41.07 -41.49
CA THR A 14 34.22 42.29 -41.21
C THR A 14 32.84 42.35 -41.88
N GLY A 15 31.73 42.73 -41.24
CA GLY A 15 31.52 43.79 -40.25
C GLY A 15 30.55 44.82 -40.85
N ALA A 16 29.28 44.80 -40.42
CA ALA A 16 28.30 45.86 -40.70
C ALA A 16 27.41 46.04 -39.46
N VAL A 17 27.65 47.14 -38.75
CA VAL A 17 26.79 47.63 -37.67
C VAL A 17 25.66 48.42 -38.31
N LEU A 18 24.42 47.98 -38.11
CA LEU A 18 23.22 48.80 -38.30
C LEU A 18 22.53 48.93 -36.94
N ALA A 19 22.70 50.09 -36.31
CA ALA A 19 21.85 50.55 -35.25
C ALA A 19 20.53 51.04 -35.87
N ALA A 20 19.40 50.46 -35.46
CA ALA A 20 18.08 50.98 -35.75
C ALA A 20 17.15 50.80 -34.54
N GLY A 21 16.92 51.92 -33.85
CA GLY A 21 15.61 52.33 -33.33
C GLY A 21 14.87 51.39 -32.39
N VAL A 22 14.95 51.70 -31.09
CA VAL A 22 13.85 51.46 -30.15
C VAL A 22 12.61 52.20 -30.65
N LEU A 23 11.58 51.46 -31.04
CA LEU A 23 10.19 51.92 -31.04
C LEU A 23 9.37 50.86 -30.33
N GLY A 24 8.77 51.29 -29.21
CA GLY A 24 7.92 50.48 -28.37
C GLY A 24 6.76 49.88 -29.16
N GLY A 25 6.71 48.56 -29.16
CA GLY A 25 5.51 47.78 -29.35
C GLY A 25 5.25 47.02 -28.06
N GLY A 26 4.84 47.75 -27.01
CA GLY A 26 4.23 47.12 -25.86
C GLY A 26 2.98 46.40 -26.36
N VAL A 27 3.07 45.09 -26.57
CA VAL A 27 1.86 44.28 -26.51
C VAL A 27 1.31 44.52 -25.11
N ALA A 28 0.10 45.08 -25.05
CA ALA A 28 -0.66 45.14 -23.83
C ALA A 28 -0.80 43.70 -23.33
N ARG A 29 0.10 43.29 -22.44
CA ARG A 29 -0.08 42.07 -21.67
C ARG A 29 -1.28 42.35 -20.80
N ALA A 30 -2.35 41.58 -20.97
CA ALA A 30 -3.43 41.58 -20.01
C ALA A 30 -2.80 41.29 -18.64
N VAL A 31 -2.72 42.32 -17.80
CA VAL A 31 -2.22 42.25 -16.44
C VAL A 31 -3.34 41.61 -15.61
N GLY A 32 -3.26 40.31 -15.43
CA GLY A 32 -3.88 39.58 -14.32
C GLY A 32 -2.74 38.94 -13.55
N GLY A 33 -2.57 39.28 -12.28
CA GLY A 33 -1.30 39.10 -11.55
C GLY A 33 -0.97 37.68 -11.09
N SER A 34 -1.28 36.67 -11.90
CA SER A 34 -0.69 35.34 -11.79
C SER A 34 -0.30 34.82 -13.18
N ASP A 35 0.99 34.58 -13.39
CA ASP A 35 1.47 34.13 -14.68
C ASP A 35 1.17 32.62 -14.83
N PRO A 36 0.69 32.18 -16.01
CA PRO A 36 0.62 30.76 -16.34
C PRO A 36 1.98 30.11 -16.15
N VAL A 37 2.03 29.02 -15.39
CA VAL A 37 3.28 28.30 -15.15
C VAL A 37 3.70 27.55 -16.43
N PRO A 38 5.01 27.57 -16.79
CA PRO A 38 5.53 26.74 -17.87
C PRO A 38 5.37 25.24 -17.58
N ASP A 39 5.14 24.45 -18.63
CA ASP A 39 4.92 23.02 -18.47
C ASP A 39 6.13 22.35 -17.76
N GLY A 40 5.84 21.49 -16.79
CA GLY A 40 6.86 20.75 -16.03
C GLY A 40 7.44 21.52 -14.83
N ALA A 41 7.12 22.80 -14.65
CA ALA A 41 7.50 23.53 -13.44
C ALA A 41 6.53 23.26 -12.27
N TYR A 42 7.07 23.27 -11.05
CA TYR A 42 6.35 23.09 -9.78
C TYR A 42 5.47 21.83 -9.71
N GLY A 43 5.93 20.72 -10.28
CA GLY A 43 5.18 19.46 -10.36
C GLY A 43 4.70 18.89 -9.02
N PHE A 44 5.33 19.28 -7.90
CA PHE A 44 4.86 18.97 -6.55
C PHE A 44 3.51 19.63 -6.20
N THR A 45 3.02 20.58 -6.98
CA THR A 45 1.72 21.22 -6.77
C THR A 45 0.60 20.34 -7.32
N ALA A 46 -0.36 20.01 -6.45
CA ALA A 46 -1.48 19.14 -6.77
C ALA A 46 -2.80 19.90 -6.84
N ARG A 47 -3.72 19.49 -7.72
CA ARG A 47 -5.15 19.84 -7.61
C ARG A 47 -5.83 18.74 -6.82
N VAL A 48 -6.49 19.09 -5.72
CA VAL A 48 -7.21 18.15 -4.86
C VAL A 48 -8.70 18.40 -4.96
N VAL A 49 -9.48 17.39 -5.34
CA VAL A 49 -10.92 17.47 -5.55
C VAL A 49 -11.65 16.65 -4.48
N PHE A 50 -12.62 17.26 -3.82
CA PHE A 50 -13.40 16.68 -2.73
C PHE A 50 -14.87 16.52 -3.17
N GLY A 51 -15.34 15.28 -3.24
CA GLY A 51 -16.73 14.95 -3.59
C GLY A 51 -17.16 15.40 -4.99
N GLY A 52 -16.23 15.74 -5.90
CA GLY A 52 -16.51 16.22 -7.25
C GLY A 52 -16.84 17.72 -7.36
N ASP A 53 -17.23 18.38 -6.26
CA ASP A 53 -17.80 19.73 -6.30
C ASP A 53 -16.84 20.83 -5.81
N ARG A 54 -15.89 20.47 -4.94
CA ARG A 54 -14.95 21.42 -4.33
C ARG A 54 -13.52 21.04 -4.71
N ALA A 55 -12.74 22.03 -5.15
CA ALA A 55 -11.32 21.87 -5.39
C ALA A 55 -10.51 22.79 -4.48
N CYS A 56 -9.37 22.28 -4.02
CA CYS A 56 -8.30 23.04 -3.41
C CYS A 56 -6.97 22.68 -4.10
N THR A 57 -5.90 23.33 -3.67
CA THR A 57 -4.54 22.98 -4.06
C THR A 57 -3.90 22.13 -2.95
N GLY A 58 -2.89 21.34 -3.29
CA GLY A 58 -2.07 20.56 -2.37
C GLY A 58 -0.60 20.55 -2.77
N VAL A 59 0.24 19.95 -1.93
CA VAL A 59 1.70 19.92 -2.09
C VAL A 59 2.26 18.53 -1.81
N LEU A 60 2.94 17.91 -2.76
CA LEU A 60 3.62 16.62 -2.58
C LEU A 60 4.86 16.79 -1.70
N VAL A 61 4.82 16.19 -0.50
CA VAL A 61 5.91 16.26 0.50
C VAL A 61 6.58 14.90 0.76
N ALA A 62 5.90 13.82 0.41
CA ALA A 62 6.49 12.48 0.26
C ALA A 62 5.80 11.77 -0.92
N GLN A 63 6.35 10.65 -1.40
CA GLN A 63 5.86 9.98 -2.61
C GLN A 63 4.37 9.62 -2.54
N ASP A 64 3.85 9.29 -1.35
CA ASP A 64 2.46 8.95 -1.10
C ASP A 64 1.73 9.97 -0.20
N TRP A 65 2.28 11.16 0.03
CA TRP A 65 1.68 12.16 0.92
C TRP A 65 1.66 13.57 0.35
N LEU A 66 0.46 14.17 0.40
CA LEU A 66 0.24 15.58 0.14
C LEU A 66 0.03 16.36 1.45
N LEU A 67 0.48 17.61 1.51
CA LEU A 67 -0.07 18.63 2.41
C LEU A 67 -1.19 19.40 1.71
N THR A 68 -2.24 19.73 2.46
CA THR A 68 -3.24 20.73 2.06
C THR A 68 -3.81 21.41 3.31
N ALA A 69 -4.70 22.39 3.12
CA ALA A 69 -5.36 23.07 4.23
C ALA A 69 -6.42 22.16 4.87
N LYS A 70 -6.46 22.08 6.20
CA LYS A 70 -7.48 21.29 6.94
C LYS A 70 -8.91 21.75 6.59
N SER A 71 -9.10 23.05 6.37
CA SER A 71 -10.36 23.65 5.93
C SER A 71 -10.85 23.19 4.55
N CYS A 72 -9.99 22.59 3.71
CA CYS A 72 -10.37 22.00 2.44
C CYS A 72 -11.04 20.62 2.60
N VAL A 73 -10.60 19.85 3.60
CA VAL A 73 -11.11 18.50 3.90
C VAL A 73 -12.38 18.55 4.75
N SER A 74 -12.56 19.60 5.56
CA SER A 74 -13.74 19.76 6.39
C SER A 74 -15.03 19.85 5.56
N ASP A 75 -16.06 19.14 6.01
CA ASP A 75 -17.43 19.20 5.50
C ASP A 75 -18.30 20.28 6.17
N GLY A 76 -17.73 21.00 7.16
CA GLY A 76 -18.42 22.02 7.94
C GLY A 76 -19.33 21.49 9.06
N VAL A 77 -19.42 20.17 9.25
CA VAL A 77 -20.31 19.53 10.24
C VAL A 77 -19.55 19.15 11.51
N GLY A 78 -18.24 18.88 11.42
CA GLY A 78 -17.40 18.54 12.57
C GLY A 78 -15.90 18.76 12.33
N PRO A 79 -15.07 18.47 13.35
CA PRO A 79 -13.62 18.49 13.19
C PRO A 79 -13.19 17.42 12.18
N VAL A 80 -12.15 17.71 11.40
CA VAL A 80 -11.49 16.69 10.59
C VAL A 80 -10.81 15.71 11.56
N VAL A 81 -11.13 14.43 11.45
CA VAL A 81 -10.55 13.34 12.26
C VAL A 81 -9.59 12.54 11.38
N ARG A 82 -8.56 11.94 12.00
CA ARG A 82 -7.67 10.99 11.32
C ARG A 82 -8.47 9.82 10.76
N GLY A 83 -8.15 9.39 9.54
CA GLY A 83 -8.78 8.23 8.90
C GLY A 83 -9.14 8.52 7.45
N ALA A 84 -10.05 7.72 6.88
CA ALA A 84 -10.53 7.95 5.52
C ALA A 84 -11.20 9.34 5.38
N PRO A 85 -11.03 10.03 4.24
CA PRO A 85 -11.74 11.29 3.99
C PRO A 85 -13.26 11.10 4.04
N GLY A 86 -13.98 12.07 4.61
CA GLY A 86 -15.45 12.01 4.71
C GLY A 86 -16.20 12.06 3.37
N LYS A 87 -15.50 12.41 2.28
CA LYS A 87 -16.00 12.38 0.90
C LYS A 87 -14.94 11.75 -0.02
N PRO A 88 -15.34 11.08 -1.11
CA PRO A 88 -14.40 10.64 -2.14
C PRO A 88 -13.50 11.80 -2.56
N THR A 89 -12.19 11.60 -2.44
CA THR A 89 -11.21 12.66 -2.66
C THR A 89 -10.16 12.17 -3.64
N SER A 90 -9.87 12.95 -4.68
CA SER A 90 -8.82 12.67 -5.65
C SER A 90 -7.81 13.81 -5.72
N ALA A 91 -6.61 13.50 -6.16
CA ALA A 91 -5.54 14.44 -6.39
C ALA A 91 -4.90 14.19 -7.75
N VAL A 92 -4.68 15.26 -8.50
CA VAL A 92 -3.87 15.28 -9.73
C VAL A 92 -2.56 15.96 -9.40
N ILE A 93 -1.44 15.24 -9.57
CA ILE A 93 -0.08 15.65 -9.18
C ILE A 93 0.81 15.67 -10.43
N GLY A 94 1.75 16.61 -10.53
CA GLY A 94 2.73 16.64 -11.62
C GLY A 94 2.22 17.21 -12.94
N ARG A 95 1.10 17.94 -12.93
CA ARG A 95 0.41 18.38 -14.15
C ARG A 95 0.11 19.87 -14.17
N THR A 96 0.92 20.65 -14.91
CA THR A 96 0.72 22.10 -15.08
C THR A 96 -0.56 22.45 -15.86
N ASP A 97 -0.93 21.67 -16.87
CA ASP A 97 -2.19 21.81 -17.63
C ASP A 97 -3.05 20.57 -17.39
N LEU A 98 -4.16 20.75 -16.68
CA LEU A 98 -5.04 19.70 -16.21
C LEU A 98 -5.73 18.93 -17.33
N THR A 99 -5.80 19.51 -18.53
CA THR A 99 -6.33 18.85 -19.74
C THR A 99 -5.36 17.83 -20.34
N GLY A 100 -4.08 17.90 -19.96
CA GLY A 100 -3.05 16.96 -20.39
C GLY A 100 -3.07 15.62 -19.64
N THR A 101 -2.14 14.73 -20.00
CA THR A 101 -2.00 13.39 -19.40
C THR A 101 -0.73 13.22 -18.58
N ALA A 102 0.03 14.29 -18.34
CA ALA A 102 1.25 14.25 -17.54
C ALA A 102 0.95 14.01 -16.05
N GLY A 103 1.95 13.53 -15.32
CA GLY A 103 1.86 13.27 -13.90
C GLY A 103 0.91 12.12 -13.56
N GLN A 104 0.32 12.17 -12.37
CA GLN A 104 -0.42 11.04 -11.79
C GLN A 104 -1.73 11.52 -11.16
N GLU A 105 -2.79 10.73 -11.31
CA GLU A 105 -4.02 10.88 -10.56
C GLU A 105 -4.13 9.78 -9.51
N ARG A 106 -4.47 10.15 -8.27
CA ARG A 106 -4.59 9.24 -7.13
C ARG A 106 -5.79 9.61 -6.27
N ALA A 107 -6.46 8.62 -5.71
CA ALA A 107 -7.37 8.85 -4.59
C ALA A 107 -6.57 9.19 -3.32
N VAL A 108 -7.18 9.99 -2.45
CA VAL A 108 -6.73 10.16 -1.07
C VAL A 108 -7.46 9.13 -0.22
N VAL A 109 -6.71 8.26 0.45
CA VAL A 109 -7.24 7.13 1.22
C VAL A 109 -7.22 7.36 2.72
N ALA A 110 -6.38 8.29 3.18
CA ALA A 110 -6.35 8.70 4.58
C ALA A 110 -5.97 10.17 4.73
N VAL A 111 -6.44 10.79 5.80
CA VAL A 111 -6.04 12.13 6.22
C VAL A 111 -5.53 12.10 7.66
N VAL A 112 -4.52 12.93 7.93
CA VAL A 112 -3.94 13.14 9.25
C VAL A 112 -3.94 14.64 9.55
N PRO A 113 -4.96 15.15 10.27
CA PRO A 113 -5.01 16.57 10.62
C PRO A 113 -3.89 16.90 11.60
N HIS A 114 -3.17 18.00 11.38
CA HIS A 114 -2.29 18.56 12.40
C HIS A 114 -3.15 18.99 13.60
N PRO A 115 -2.75 18.76 14.86
CA PRO A 115 -3.58 19.13 16.02
C PRO A 115 -3.94 20.62 16.02
N ASP A 116 -2.93 21.50 15.92
CA ASP A 116 -3.11 22.93 16.21
C ASP A 116 -3.04 23.87 14.99
N ARG A 117 -2.86 23.33 13.77
CA ARG A 117 -2.68 24.13 12.55
C ARG A 117 -3.77 23.85 11.53
N ASN A 118 -4.04 24.80 10.63
CA ASN A 118 -4.92 24.59 9.47
C ASN A 118 -4.20 23.77 8.39
N LEU A 119 -3.75 22.58 8.74
CA LEU A 119 -2.93 21.71 7.91
C LEU A 119 -3.38 20.26 8.08
N VAL A 120 -3.31 19.50 7.00
CA VAL A 120 -3.62 18.09 6.98
C VAL A 120 -2.69 17.39 5.99
N LEU A 121 -2.14 16.27 6.42
CA LEU A 121 -1.46 15.31 5.53
C LEU A 121 -2.52 14.41 4.90
N ALA A 122 -2.44 14.19 3.60
CA ALA A 122 -3.36 13.36 2.83
C ALA A 122 -2.57 12.24 2.15
N ARG A 123 -2.81 10.99 2.57
CA ARG A 123 -2.17 9.79 2.02
C ARG A 123 -2.82 9.40 0.70
N LEU A 124 -2.02 9.21 -0.33
CA LEU A 124 -2.43 8.76 -1.66
C LEU A 124 -2.63 7.24 -1.68
N SER A 125 -3.48 6.76 -2.58
CA SER A 125 -3.78 5.33 -2.76
C SER A 125 -2.57 4.50 -3.25
N ALA A 126 -1.58 5.16 -3.85
CA ALA A 126 -0.30 4.57 -4.24
C ALA A 126 0.76 5.69 -4.39
N PRO A 127 2.06 5.36 -4.23
CA PRO A 127 3.14 6.32 -4.44
C PRO A 127 3.12 6.96 -5.83
N VAL A 128 3.56 8.22 -5.88
CA VAL A 128 3.90 8.98 -7.08
C VAL A 128 5.41 8.87 -7.27
N THR A 129 5.83 8.27 -8.38
CA THR A 129 7.25 7.87 -8.60
C THR A 129 7.96 8.71 -9.66
N ASP A 130 7.20 9.47 -10.46
CA ASP A 130 7.68 10.31 -11.56
C ASP A 130 7.69 11.82 -11.22
N VAL A 131 7.25 12.18 -10.01
CA VAL A 131 7.27 13.55 -9.48
C VAL A 131 8.07 13.58 -8.19
N ALA A 132 9.09 14.43 -8.13
CA ALA A 132 9.86 14.65 -6.90
C ALA A 132 9.04 15.44 -5.87
N PRO A 133 8.92 14.98 -4.62
CA PRO A 133 8.36 15.78 -3.54
C PRO A 133 9.20 17.03 -3.27
N VAL A 134 8.56 18.11 -2.78
CA VAL A 134 9.26 19.34 -2.39
C VAL A 134 9.91 19.17 -1.01
N GLY A 135 11.12 19.70 -0.85
CA GLY A 135 11.77 19.78 0.46
C GLY A 135 11.08 20.80 1.37
N LEU A 136 11.18 20.59 2.69
CA LEU A 136 10.67 21.53 3.68
C LEU A 136 11.76 22.53 4.06
N ALA A 137 11.37 23.77 4.32
CA ALA A 137 12.24 24.73 4.97
C ALA A 137 12.55 24.26 6.40
N ASP A 138 13.72 24.61 6.90
CA ASP A 138 14.16 24.39 8.30
C ASP A 138 14.20 25.71 9.10
N THR A 139 13.83 26.81 8.44
CA THR A 139 13.92 28.18 8.95
C THR A 139 12.66 28.94 8.56
N ALA A 140 12.13 29.73 9.50
CA ALA A 140 11.01 30.62 9.24
C ALA A 140 11.33 31.62 8.10
N PRO A 141 10.34 32.04 7.30
CA PRO A 141 10.53 33.14 6.37
C PRO A 141 10.89 34.43 7.10
N GLY A 142 11.64 35.30 6.43
CA GLY A 142 11.91 36.66 6.89
C GLY A 142 10.79 37.63 6.51
N VAL A 143 10.54 38.64 7.33
CA VAL A 143 9.70 39.78 6.92
C VAL A 143 10.34 40.49 5.72
N SER A 144 9.52 40.90 4.76
CA SER A 144 9.93 41.44 3.45
C SER A 144 10.65 40.45 2.52
N GLU A 145 10.76 39.17 2.90
CA GLU A 145 11.19 38.11 1.97
C GLU A 145 10.18 38.01 0.81
N THR A 146 10.69 37.83 -0.40
CA THR A 146 9.86 37.49 -1.56
C THR A 146 9.75 35.98 -1.66
N VAL A 147 8.53 35.47 -1.66
CA VAL A 147 8.18 34.07 -1.82
C VAL A 147 7.30 33.87 -3.05
N MET A 148 7.24 32.65 -3.56
CA MET A 148 6.33 32.27 -4.64
C MET A 148 5.11 31.53 -4.06
N VAL A 149 3.93 31.82 -4.59
CA VAL A 149 2.70 31.08 -4.31
C VAL A 149 2.19 30.49 -5.62
N ALA A 150 1.84 29.21 -5.62
CA ALA A 150 1.25 28.54 -6.78
C ALA A 150 -0.07 27.85 -6.43
N GLY A 151 -0.97 27.74 -7.42
CA GLY A 151 -2.27 27.08 -7.21
C GLY A 151 -3.16 26.96 -8.45
N TYR A 152 -4.22 26.18 -8.29
CA TYR A 152 -5.28 25.96 -9.29
C TYR A 152 -6.59 26.68 -8.91
N GLY A 153 -6.51 27.64 -8.00
CA GLY A 153 -7.65 28.45 -7.62
C GLY A 153 -8.09 29.39 -8.72
N ARG A 154 -9.28 29.96 -8.53
CA ARG A 154 -9.87 30.98 -9.38
C ARG A 154 -8.87 32.11 -9.68
N THR A 155 -8.92 32.72 -10.87
CA THR A 155 -8.13 33.93 -11.17
C THR A 155 -9.00 35.19 -11.20
N ALA A 156 -8.42 36.33 -11.59
CA ALA A 156 -9.19 37.55 -11.84
C ALA A 156 -10.21 37.42 -12.98
N THR A 157 -10.03 36.44 -13.87
CA THR A 157 -10.82 36.30 -15.12
C THR A 157 -11.44 34.93 -15.33
N GLU A 158 -11.05 33.92 -14.56
CA GLU A 158 -11.47 32.53 -14.77
C GLU A 158 -11.96 31.86 -13.49
N TRP A 159 -13.13 31.21 -13.54
CA TRP A 159 -13.77 30.57 -12.38
C TRP A 159 -13.10 29.28 -11.93
N VAL A 160 -12.68 28.45 -12.89
CA VAL A 160 -12.07 27.13 -12.67
C VAL A 160 -10.93 26.98 -13.68
N PRO A 161 -9.72 27.45 -13.36
CA PRO A 161 -8.60 27.35 -14.28
C PRO A 161 -8.14 25.91 -14.48
N ASP A 162 -7.86 25.57 -15.74
CA ASP A 162 -7.24 24.29 -16.08
C ASP A 162 -5.71 24.34 -15.99
N ARG A 163 -5.11 25.51 -15.79
CA ARG A 163 -3.66 25.67 -15.74
C ARG A 163 -3.19 26.08 -14.34
N LEU A 164 -2.02 25.60 -13.94
CA LEU A 164 -1.34 26.06 -12.74
C LEU A 164 -0.87 27.50 -12.96
N HIS A 165 -1.10 28.35 -11.96
CA HIS A 165 -0.62 29.72 -11.95
C HIS A 165 0.28 29.96 -10.74
N ALA A 166 1.21 30.91 -10.88
CA ALA A 166 2.06 31.33 -9.78
C ALA A 166 2.32 32.84 -9.82
N ALA A 167 2.56 33.41 -8.63
CA ALA A 167 2.94 34.81 -8.49
C ALA A 167 3.89 35.01 -7.31
N ALA A 168 4.64 36.11 -7.35
CA ALA A 168 5.49 36.54 -6.26
C ALA A 168 4.68 37.28 -5.20
N PHE A 169 4.96 36.99 -3.93
CA PHE A 169 4.37 37.62 -2.76
C PHE A 169 5.47 38.09 -1.82
N THR A 170 5.20 39.17 -1.10
CA THR A 170 6.06 39.68 -0.04
C THR A 170 5.52 39.23 1.31
N VAL A 171 6.38 38.70 2.17
CA VAL A 171 6.04 38.37 3.56
C VAL A 171 5.84 39.66 4.36
N GLU A 172 4.64 39.86 4.91
CA GLU A 172 4.29 41.04 5.71
C GLU A 172 4.58 40.82 7.19
N ASP A 173 4.17 39.68 7.73
CA ASP A 173 4.33 39.33 9.12
C ASP A 173 4.53 37.82 9.31
N VAL A 174 5.19 37.45 10.41
CA VAL A 174 5.49 36.07 10.77
C VAL A 174 5.05 35.84 12.21
N ALA A 175 4.01 35.03 12.38
CA ALA A 175 3.53 34.59 13.68
C ALA A 175 4.00 33.15 13.96
N ALA A 176 3.68 32.61 15.14
CA ALA A 176 4.16 31.30 15.58
C ALA A 176 3.80 30.16 14.61
N ALA A 177 2.56 30.13 14.08
CA ALA A 177 2.09 29.07 13.18
C ALA A 177 1.72 29.55 11.77
N THR A 178 1.73 30.86 11.54
CA THR A 178 1.24 31.48 10.30
C THR A 178 2.18 32.55 9.78
N VAL A 179 2.07 32.83 8.49
CA VAL A 179 2.74 33.92 7.82
C VAL A 179 1.70 34.72 7.03
N GLY A 180 1.76 36.05 7.14
CA GLY A 180 1.00 36.98 6.30
C GLY A 180 1.77 37.28 5.02
N VAL A 181 1.10 37.24 3.88
CA VAL A 181 1.69 37.52 2.56
C VAL A 181 0.80 38.46 1.76
N VAL A 182 1.41 39.36 0.99
CA VAL A 182 0.72 40.28 0.08
C VAL A 182 1.34 40.21 -1.32
N GLY A 183 0.55 40.43 -2.37
CA GLY A 183 1.04 40.37 -3.74
C GLY A 183 2.22 41.33 -3.97
N ALA A 184 3.36 40.80 -4.43
CA ALA A 184 4.53 41.62 -4.77
C ALA A 184 4.40 42.25 -6.17
N SER A 185 3.48 41.73 -6.99
CA SER A 185 3.15 42.26 -8.32
C SER A 185 1.67 42.67 -8.39
N ALA A 186 1.36 43.58 -9.31
CA ALA A 186 0.00 44.07 -9.49
C ALA A 186 -0.96 42.92 -9.90
N GLY A 187 -1.99 42.70 -9.09
CA GLY A 187 -2.99 41.67 -9.31
C GLY A 187 -2.63 40.29 -8.73
N ALA A 188 -1.49 40.14 -8.07
CA ALA A 188 -1.15 38.92 -7.34
C ALA A 188 -2.01 38.79 -6.09
N THR A 189 -2.80 37.73 -6.03
CA THR A 189 -3.77 37.48 -4.97
C THR A 189 -3.98 35.98 -4.83
N VAL A 190 -4.47 35.55 -3.66
CA VAL A 190 -4.80 34.14 -3.38
C VAL A 190 -6.32 34.02 -3.42
N CYS A 191 -6.83 33.14 -4.27
CA CYS A 191 -8.27 33.02 -4.53
C CYS A 191 -8.84 31.69 -4.02
N LYS A 192 -10.17 31.57 -4.08
CA LYS A 192 -10.89 30.32 -3.78
C LYS A 192 -10.34 29.21 -4.67
N GLY A 193 -9.88 28.13 -4.03
CA GLY A 193 -9.22 26.99 -4.68
C GLY A 193 -7.68 26.97 -4.54
N ASP A 194 -7.06 28.10 -4.20
CA ASP A 194 -5.60 28.15 -3.92
C ASP A 194 -5.25 27.71 -2.50
N ALA A 195 -6.24 27.67 -1.60
CA ALA A 195 -6.05 27.12 -0.27
C ALA A 195 -5.44 25.71 -0.35
N GLY A 196 -4.46 25.44 0.51
CA GLY A 196 -3.66 24.22 0.49
C GLY A 196 -2.48 24.23 -0.49
N GLY A 197 -2.33 25.27 -1.33
CA GLY A 197 -1.22 25.40 -2.27
C GLY A 197 0.11 25.79 -1.63
N PRO A 198 1.24 25.55 -2.32
CA PRO A 198 2.56 25.80 -1.78
C PRO A 198 2.89 27.29 -1.75
N VAL A 199 3.47 27.74 -0.63
CA VAL A 199 4.24 28.98 -0.51
C VAL A 199 5.69 28.58 -0.34
N PHE A 200 6.56 28.92 -1.29
CA PHE A 200 7.93 28.40 -1.35
C PHE A 200 8.93 29.51 -1.69
N ARG A 201 10.19 29.27 -1.32
CA ARG A 201 11.34 30.10 -1.71
C ARG A 201 12.27 29.27 -2.58
N ASP A 202 13.07 29.92 -3.41
CA ASP A 202 14.14 29.27 -4.17
C ASP A 202 15.45 29.28 -3.38
N VAL A 203 16.03 28.09 -3.16
CA VAL A 203 17.35 27.90 -2.56
C VAL A 203 18.25 27.24 -3.60
N ALA A 204 19.21 28.01 -4.12
CA ALA A 204 20.14 27.54 -5.17
C ALA A 204 19.45 26.92 -6.41
N GLY A 205 18.27 27.44 -6.78
CA GLY A 205 17.48 26.94 -7.92
C GLY A 205 16.59 25.74 -7.61
N ALA A 206 16.49 25.34 -6.34
CA ALA A 206 15.54 24.34 -5.88
C ALA A 206 14.45 24.99 -5.02
N PRO A 207 13.16 24.72 -5.30
CA PRO A 207 12.07 25.21 -4.47
C PRO A 207 12.04 24.48 -3.13
N VAL A 208 11.86 25.25 -2.06
CA VAL A 208 11.74 24.75 -0.68
C VAL A 208 10.46 25.30 -0.06
N LEU A 209 9.61 24.42 0.46
CA LEU A 209 8.30 24.75 1.01
C LEU A 209 8.45 25.50 2.34
N VAL A 210 7.87 26.69 2.42
CA VAL A 210 7.93 27.57 3.59
C VAL A 210 6.59 27.61 4.34
N ALA A 211 5.49 27.61 3.60
CA ALA A 211 4.15 27.58 4.14
C ALA A 211 3.13 26.97 3.16
N VAL A 212 1.91 26.74 3.64
CA VAL A 212 0.77 26.25 2.85
C VAL A 212 -0.36 27.28 2.91
N SER A 213 -0.84 27.75 1.76
CA SER A 213 -1.90 28.76 1.66
C SER A 213 -3.13 28.38 2.47
N SER A 214 -3.69 29.33 3.25
CA SER A 214 -4.80 29.07 4.16
C SER A 214 -6.02 29.94 3.82
N THR A 215 -6.00 31.22 4.19
CA THR A 215 -7.12 32.16 4.01
C THR A 215 -6.66 33.37 3.22
N SER A 216 -7.59 34.06 2.57
CA SER A 216 -7.29 35.32 1.87
C SER A 216 -8.50 36.24 1.85
N TRP A 217 -8.25 37.54 1.74
CA TRP A 217 -9.25 38.56 1.48
C TRP A 217 -9.82 38.51 0.05
N GLN A 218 -9.23 37.75 -0.88
CA GLN A 218 -9.75 37.53 -2.23
C GLN A 218 -9.83 38.79 -3.11
N LYS A 219 -9.14 39.88 -2.75
CA LYS A 219 -9.13 41.11 -3.55
C LYS A 219 -8.63 40.82 -4.96
N GLY A 220 -9.41 41.26 -5.95
CA GLY A 220 -9.09 41.06 -7.37
C GLY A 220 -9.44 39.67 -7.92
N CYS A 221 -9.94 38.74 -7.10
CA CYS A 221 -10.46 37.47 -7.57
C CYS A 221 -11.81 37.67 -8.30
N LEU A 222 -12.07 36.87 -9.33
CA LEU A 222 -13.30 36.99 -10.10
C LEU A 222 -14.55 36.84 -9.21
N GLY A 223 -15.46 37.80 -9.31
CA GLY A 223 -16.72 37.83 -8.56
C GLY A 223 -16.62 38.33 -7.12
N GLU A 224 -15.44 38.78 -6.67
CA GLU A 224 -15.23 39.30 -5.31
C GLU A 224 -15.10 40.83 -5.33
N THR A 225 -15.70 41.53 -4.34
CA THR A 225 -15.68 42.99 -4.22
C THR A 225 -14.84 43.50 -3.05
N GLU A 226 -14.14 42.61 -2.35
CA GLU A 226 -13.28 42.97 -1.23
C GLU A 226 -12.10 43.83 -1.70
N THR A 227 -11.70 44.79 -0.85
CA THR A 227 -10.65 45.77 -1.17
C THR A 227 -9.40 45.59 -0.31
N ARG A 228 -9.52 44.91 0.84
CA ARG A 228 -8.38 44.51 1.68
C ARG A 228 -7.54 43.49 0.94
N ASP A 229 -6.23 43.67 1.00
CA ASP A 229 -5.27 42.81 0.33
C ASP A 229 -4.64 41.82 1.30
N GLY A 230 -4.00 40.80 0.75
CA GLY A 230 -3.21 39.84 1.51
C GLY A 230 -3.91 38.50 1.76
N ALA A 231 -3.09 37.56 2.21
CA ALA A 231 -3.45 36.21 2.53
C ALA A 231 -2.64 35.72 3.74
N THR A 232 -3.14 34.69 4.38
CA THR A 232 -2.44 33.98 5.45
C THR A 232 -2.10 32.58 4.97
N ALA A 233 -0.88 32.12 5.26
CA ALA A 233 -0.45 30.76 5.03
C ALA A 233 0.01 30.11 6.35
N THR A 234 -0.12 28.79 6.45
CA THR A 234 0.32 27.99 7.60
C THR A 234 1.78 27.62 7.43
N ARG A 235 2.64 28.00 8.39
CA ARG A 235 4.07 27.70 8.37
C ARG A 235 4.34 26.19 8.44
N VAL A 236 5.41 25.73 7.79
CA VAL A 236 5.86 24.32 7.83
C VAL A 236 7.30 24.13 8.31
N ASP A 237 8.03 25.21 8.58
CA ASP A 237 9.48 25.16 8.85
C ASP A 237 9.87 24.41 10.13
N ASP A 238 8.95 24.32 11.09
CA ASP A 238 9.10 23.60 12.35
C ASP A 238 8.29 22.28 12.39
N LEU A 239 7.76 21.84 11.24
CA LEU A 239 6.93 20.63 11.13
C LEU A 239 7.69 19.40 10.64
N GLY A 240 9.00 19.49 10.43
CA GLY A 240 9.82 18.37 9.93
C GLY A 240 9.67 17.09 10.76
N ALA A 241 9.66 17.20 12.09
CA ALA A 241 9.46 16.05 12.98
C ALA A 241 8.05 15.45 12.84
N TRP A 242 7.00 16.28 12.84
CA TRP A 242 5.63 15.81 12.68
C TRP A 242 5.41 15.16 11.30
N ILE A 243 5.86 15.80 10.21
CA ILE A 243 5.74 15.24 8.86
C ILE A 243 6.55 13.95 8.74
N GLY A 244 7.79 13.92 9.23
CA GLY A 244 8.62 12.72 9.24
C GLY A 244 7.98 11.56 9.99
N GLU A 245 7.42 11.80 11.18
CA GLU A 245 6.70 10.78 11.95
C GLU A 245 5.45 10.28 11.20
N GLN A 246 4.63 11.18 10.65
CA GLN A 246 3.37 10.80 10.02
C GLN A 246 3.53 10.13 8.65
N THR A 247 4.66 10.35 7.97
CA THR A 247 4.95 9.78 6.64
C THR A 247 5.82 8.53 6.69
N ALA A 248 6.38 8.21 7.85
CA ALA A 248 7.06 6.94 8.07
C ALA A 248 6.06 5.77 8.19
N ASP A 249 6.54 4.58 7.84
CA ASP A 249 5.71 3.42 7.51
C ASP A 249 5.85 2.27 8.49
N VAL A 250 6.90 2.24 9.32
CA VAL A 250 7.09 1.19 10.33
C VAL A 250 6.73 1.70 11.71
N GLN A 251 5.76 1.06 12.34
CA GLN A 251 5.40 1.27 13.74
C GLN A 251 5.82 0.07 14.58
N ILE A 252 6.53 0.32 15.67
CA ILE A 252 6.93 -0.71 16.63
C ILE A 252 6.36 -0.34 17.99
N PHE A 253 5.70 -1.30 18.61
CA PHE A 253 5.36 -1.23 20.02
C PHE A 253 6.27 -2.16 20.81
N GLY A 254 6.59 -1.77 22.03
CA GLY A 254 7.37 -2.60 22.94
C GLY A 254 6.98 -2.39 24.38
N VAL A 255 7.49 -3.24 25.27
CA VAL A 255 7.24 -3.13 26.71
C VAL A 255 8.57 -3.18 27.45
N LEU A 256 8.79 -2.21 28.34
CA LEU A 256 9.95 -2.18 29.25
C LEU A 256 9.80 -3.20 30.37
N ASP A 257 10.88 -3.47 31.10
CA ASP A 257 10.90 -4.40 32.23
C ASP A 257 9.98 -3.96 33.39
N ASP A 258 9.83 -2.65 33.59
CA ASP A 258 8.90 -2.03 34.53
C ASP A 258 7.43 -2.02 34.06
N GLY A 259 7.16 -2.56 32.87
CA GLY A 259 5.82 -2.70 32.30
C GLY A 259 5.30 -1.45 31.59
N ARG A 260 6.08 -0.38 31.40
CA ARG A 260 5.68 0.76 30.56
C ARG A 260 5.69 0.37 29.07
N LEU A 261 4.70 0.88 28.34
CA LEU A 261 4.57 0.72 26.89
C LEU A 261 5.50 1.70 26.18
N THR A 262 6.04 1.29 25.06
CA THR A 262 6.86 2.11 24.16
C THR A 262 6.26 2.12 22.77
N TYR A 263 6.43 3.24 22.07
CA TYR A 263 6.01 3.44 20.68
C TYR A 263 7.14 4.10 19.91
N SER A 264 7.54 3.47 18.82
CA SER A 264 8.60 3.96 17.96
C SER A 264 8.17 3.92 16.50
N VAL A 265 8.61 4.91 15.72
CA VAL A 265 8.31 5.03 14.28
C VAL A 265 9.60 5.09 13.49
N ILE A 266 9.71 4.27 12.44
CA ILE A 266 10.90 4.17 11.60
C ILE A 266 10.50 4.40 10.14
N ASP A 267 11.28 5.20 9.42
CA ASP A 267 11.21 5.29 7.96
C ASP A 267 11.92 4.08 7.35
N SER A 268 11.17 3.16 6.75
CA SER A 268 11.71 1.88 6.25
C SER A 268 12.82 2.07 5.21
N ALA A 269 12.78 3.17 4.45
CA ALA A 269 13.74 3.45 3.39
C ALA A 269 15.08 3.92 3.95
N THR A 270 15.06 4.87 4.89
CA THR A 270 16.27 5.47 5.45
C THR A 270 16.77 4.76 6.71
N GLY A 271 15.89 4.04 7.42
CA GLY A 271 16.18 3.48 8.74
C GLY A 271 16.11 4.52 9.86
N GLU A 272 15.74 5.77 9.55
CA GLU A 272 15.71 6.87 10.52
C GLU A 272 14.58 6.67 11.54
N LEU A 273 14.91 6.76 12.82
CA LEU A 273 13.95 6.78 13.93
C LEU A 273 13.27 8.15 13.98
N ARG A 274 11.98 8.19 13.64
CA ARG A 274 11.17 9.43 13.54
C ARG A 274 10.45 9.79 14.82
N ALA A 275 10.12 8.79 15.64
CA ALA A 275 9.55 8.98 16.96
C ALA A 275 9.97 7.85 17.88
N ASP A 276 10.13 8.17 19.17
CA ASP A 276 10.35 7.20 20.23
C ASP A 276 9.78 7.73 21.54
N ARG A 277 8.88 6.97 22.15
CA ARG A 277 8.01 7.45 23.23
C ARG A 277 7.75 6.36 24.23
N GLU A 278 7.61 6.77 25.49
CA GLU A 278 7.28 5.87 26.61
C GLU A 278 6.00 6.35 27.28
N SER A 279 5.17 5.41 27.71
CA SER A 279 3.97 5.72 28.48
C SER A 279 4.34 6.08 29.91
N ALA A 280 3.58 6.99 30.53
CA ALA A 280 3.72 7.24 31.96
C ALA A 280 3.17 6.09 32.82
N ALA A 281 2.14 5.39 32.33
CA ALA A 281 1.53 4.26 33.02
C ALA A 281 2.20 2.94 32.64
N SER A 282 2.28 2.00 33.59
CA SER A 282 2.58 0.59 33.34
C SER A 282 1.33 -0.19 32.94
N LEU A 283 1.48 -1.33 32.26
CA LEU A 283 0.38 -2.24 31.88
C LEU A 283 -0.47 -2.74 33.06
N GLY A 284 0.10 -2.76 34.27
CA GLY A 284 -0.57 -3.27 35.48
C GLY A 284 -0.50 -4.81 35.63
N PHE A 285 0.23 -5.49 34.74
CA PHE A 285 0.55 -6.91 34.80
C PHE A 285 1.92 -7.16 34.16
N ALA A 286 2.57 -8.29 34.49
CA ALA A 286 3.82 -8.68 33.87
C ALA A 286 3.57 -9.24 32.46
N PRO A 287 4.19 -8.69 31.41
CA PRO A 287 3.98 -9.18 30.05
C PRO A 287 4.86 -10.42 29.77
N LYS A 288 4.34 -11.41 29.05
CA LYS A 288 5.04 -12.65 28.65
C LYS A 288 5.30 -12.72 27.15
N ALA A 289 4.28 -12.48 26.32
CA ALA A 289 4.41 -12.41 24.87
C ALA A 289 3.49 -11.31 24.30
N MET A 290 3.82 -10.77 23.12
CA MET A 290 3.02 -9.71 22.50
C MET A 290 2.89 -9.89 20.98
N ALA A 291 1.79 -9.40 20.42
CA ALA A 291 1.61 -9.23 18.98
C ALA A 291 0.76 -7.98 18.70
N THR A 292 1.26 -7.09 17.86
CA THR A 292 0.54 -5.90 17.38
C THR A 292 -0.39 -6.29 16.25
N LEU A 293 -1.67 -5.89 16.33
CA LEU A 293 -2.68 -6.21 15.33
C LEU A 293 -2.78 -5.15 14.24
N ASN A 294 -2.79 -3.87 14.65
CA ASN A 294 -3.00 -2.71 13.79
C ASN A 294 -2.40 -1.46 14.46
N GLU A 295 -2.79 -0.25 14.04
CA GLU A 295 -2.27 1.04 14.52
C GLU A 295 -2.49 1.31 16.01
N ASP A 296 -3.49 0.69 16.63
CA ASP A 296 -3.89 1.02 18.00
C ASP A 296 -4.17 -0.19 18.88
N THR A 297 -4.09 -1.41 18.36
CA THR A 297 -4.48 -2.62 19.07
C THR A 297 -3.32 -3.59 19.20
N ILE A 298 -2.98 -3.95 20.44
CA ILE A 298 -1.90 -4.90 20.77
C ILE A 298 -2.48 -6.02 21.65
N LEU A 299 -2.10 -7.26 21.38
CA LEU A 299 -2.39 -8.40 22.23
C LEU A 299 -1.17 -8.73 23.08
N VAL A 300 -1.36 -8.86 24.39
CA VAL A 300 -0.29 -9.17 25.36
C VAL A 300 -0.74 -10.28 26.29
N THR A 301 0.07 -11.32 26.44
CA THR A 301 -0.18 -12.38 27.44
C THR A 301 0.55 -12.10 28.73
N ASP A 302 0.03 -12.62 29.85
CA ASP A 302 0.73 -12.64 31.13
C ASP A 302 1.17 -14.08 31.52
N PRO A 303 2.08 -14.23 32.51
CA PRO A 303 2.51 -15.54 33.00
C PRO A 303 1.40 -16.45 33.57
N ASP A 304 0.30 -15.86 34.05
CA ASP A 304 -0.87 -16.61 34.52
C ASP A 304 -1.71 -17.18 33.35
N GLY A 305 -1.35 -16.84 32.12
CA GLY A 305 -2.00 -17.30 30.92
C GLY A 305 -3.27 -16.56 30.56
N LYS A 306 -3.39 -15.30 30.97
CA LYS A 306 -4.43 -14.40 30.46
C LYS A 306 -3.92 -13.68 29.22
N MET A 307 -4.85 -13.40 28.32
CA MET A 307 -4.66 -12.51 27.18
C MET A 307 -5.32 -11.18 27.49
N HIS A 308 -4.59 -10.09 27.30
CA HIS A 308 -5.05 -8.72 27.40
C HIS A 308 -4.99 -8.06 26.04
N ARG A 309 -5.99 -7.24 25.71
CA ARG A 309 -5.95 -6.28 24.62
C ARG A 309 -5.52 -4.94 25.19
N VAL A 310 -4.47 -4.36 24.63
CA VAL A 310 -4.00 -3.00 24.93
C VAL A 310 -4.42 -2.10 23.77
N ASP A 311 -5.29 -1.13 24.05
CA ASP A 311 -5.76 -0.13 23.09
C ASP A 311 -4.98 1.17 23.30
N VAL A 312 -4.18 1.57 22.31
CA VAL A 312 -3.44 2.85 22.32
C VAL A 312 -4.43 3.99 22.05
N THR A 313 -4.59 4.87 23.03
CA THR A 313 -5.56 5.98 22.98
C THR A 313 -4.93 7.30 22.57
N GLY A 314 -3.60 7.39 22.60
CA GLY A 314 -2.83 8.51 22.08
C GLY A 314 -1.37 8.11 21.93
N THR A 315 -0.69 8.65 20.91
CA THR A 315 0.75 8.46 20.71
C THR A 315 1.55 9.65 21.25
N ASP A 316 0.93 10.81 21.45
CA ASP A 316 1.56 12.02 22.00
C ASP A 316 0.63 12.78 22.98
N PRO A 317 0.75 12.61 24.30
CA PRO A 317 1.59 11.62 24.99
C PRO A 317 1.12 10.18 24.73
N LEU A 318 2.03 9.21 24.91
CA LEU A 318 1.69 7.78 24.76
C LEU A 318 0.76 7.34 25.90
N THR A 319 -0.50 7.09 25.56
CA THR A 319 -1.56 6.65 26.48
C THR A 319 -2.27 5.42 25.94
N PHE A 320 -2.76 4.57 26.84
CA PHE A 320 -3.44 3.33 26.48
C PHE A 320 -4.45 2.90 27.56
N THR A 321 -5.32 1.95 27.19
CA THR A 321 -6.12 1.16 28.13
C THR A 321 -5.79 -0.32 27.95
N ALA A 322 -5.90 -1.12 29.02
CA ALA A 322 -5.71 -2.57 28.96
C ALA A 322 -6.99 -3.29 29.40
N THR A 323 -7.44 -4.24 28.59
CA THR A 323 -8.66 -5.01 28.80
C THR A 323 -8.35 -6.49 28.81
N TRP A 324 -8.75 -7.20 29.87
CA TRP A 324 -8.68 -8.66 29.88
C TRP A 324 -9.66 -9.25 28.85
N VAL A 325 -9.19 -10.18 28.03
CA VAL A 325 -9.98 -10.81 26.95
C VAL A 325 -10.38 -12.24 27.31
N MET A 326 -9.40 -13.08 27.70
CA MET A 326 -9.63 -14.51 27.99
C MET A 326 -8.45 -15.15 28.74
N SER A 327 -8.64 -16.37 29.22
CA SER A 327 -7.58 -17.23 29.81
C SER A 327 -7.14 -18.36 28.85
N GLY A 328 -6.13 -19.15 29.24
CA GLY A 328 -5.68 -20.34 28.49
C GLY A 328 -4.45 -20.10 27.58
N TRP A 329 -3.65 -19.09 27.92
CA TRP A 329 -2.47 -18.65 27.17
C TRP A 329 -1.15 -18.91 27.88
N SER A 330 -1.16 -19.58 29.03
CA SER A 330 0.03 -19.81 29.85
C SER A 330 1.18 -20.53 29.11
N PRO A 331 0.95 -21.46 28.17
CA PRO A 331 2.08 -22.10 27.51
C PRO A 331 2.66 -21.27 26.38
N TYR A 332 2.13 -20.08 26.03
CA TYR A 332 2.63 -19.29 24.90
C TYR A 332 3.80 -18.40 25.34
N ASP A 333 4.99 -18.69 24.80
CA ASP A 333 6.21 -17.90 25.05
C ASP A 333 6.39 -16.77 24.04
N ARG A 334 5.79 -16.93 22.86
CA ARG A 334 6.04 -16.07 21.71
C ARG A 334 4.75 -15.90 20.94
N LEU A 335 4.52 -14.69 20.44
CA LEU A 335 3.38 -14.37 19.60
C LEU A 335 3.83 -13.56 18.39
N THR A 336 3.14 -13.73 17.28
CA THR A 336 3.21 -12.84 16.13
C THR A 336 1.92 -12.89 15.34
N TYR A 337 1.56 -11.79 14.71
CA TYR A 337 0.35 -11.67 13.91
C TYR A 337 0.74 -11.35 12.47
N ASP A 338 0.09 -11.99 11.50
CA ASP A 338 0.47 -11.88 10.09
C ASP A 338 -0.16 -10.70 9.35
N GLY A 339 -1.07 -9.96 10.00
CA GLY A 339 -1.84 -8.89 9.35
C GLY A 339 -3.06 -9.37 8.56
N TYR A 340 -3.31 -10.69 8.53
CA TYR A 340 -4.32 -11.34 7.69
C TYR A 340 -5.24 -12.29 8.48
N GLY A 341 -5.36 -12.04 9.78
CA GLY A 341 -6.26 -12.79 10.66
C GLY A 341 -5.61 -13.99 11.35
N SER A 342 -4.35 -14.33 11.09
CA SER A 342 -3.67 -15.43 11.80
C SER A 342 -2.73 -14.93 12.89
N LEU A 343 -3.07 -15.26 14.13
CA LEU A 343 -2.22 -15.11 15.29
C LEU A 343 -1.47 -16.41 15.56
N TYR A 344 -0.15 -16.37 15.46
CA TYR A 344 0.73 -17.50 15.70
C TYR A 344 1.36 -17.40 17.07
N GLY A 345 1.61 -18.55 17.68
CA GLY A 345 2.45 -18.61 18.86
C GLY A 345 3.14 -19.94 19.06
N ILE A 346 4.37 -19.87 19.58
CA ILE A 346 5.16 -21.04 19.94
C ILE A 346 5.07 -21.22 21.44
N LEU A 347 4.76 -22.44 21.84
CA LEU A 347 4.68 -22.82 23.23
C LEU A 347 6.06 -23.16 23.80
N ASP A 348 6.21 -23.15 25.13
CA ASP A 348 7.47 -23.49 25.83
C ASP A 348 8.03 -24.87 25.42
N ASN A 349 7.17 -25.79 24.99
CA ASN A 349 7.52 -27.14 24.51
C ASN A 349 7.88 -27.21 23.01
N GLY A 350 7.93 -26.07 22.31
CA GLY A 350 8.20 -25.98 20.87
C GLY A 350 7.01 -26.37 19.97
N GLU A 351 5.79 -26.42 20.50
CA GLU A 351 4.57 -26.58 19.71
C GLU A 351 4.16 -25.25 19.08
N LEU A 352 3.98 -25.22 17.76
CA LEU A 352 3.42 -24.06 17.06
C LEU A 352 1.90 -24.18 17.00
N ARG A 353 1.21 -23.11 17.41
CA ARG A 353 -0.23 -22.96 17.27
C ARG A 353 -0.59 -21.76 16.42
N ARG A 354 -1.69 -21.88 15.68
CA ARG A 354 -2.35 -20.76 15.00
C ARG A 354 -3.74 -20.55 15.57
N ARG A 355 -4.15 -19.31 15.71
CA ARG A 355 -5.52 -18.89 16.01
C ARG A 355 -5.97 -17.88 14.98
N THR A 356 -7.26 -17.91 14.65
CA THR A 356 -7.87 -16.95 13.73
C THR A 356 -8.55 -15.86 14.53
N LEU A 357 -8.26 -14.61 14.16
CA LEU A 357 -8.99 -13.42 14.63
C LEU A 357 -10.19 -13.18 13.74
N THR A 358 -11.33 -12.86 14.34
CA THR A 358 -12.58 -12.57 13.61
C THR A 358 -13.01 -11.10 13.68
N THR A 359 -12.22 -10.28 14.36
CA THR A 359 -12.41 -8.82 14.45
C THR A 359 -11.06 -8.15 14.70
N GLU A 360 -10.95 -6.88 14.29
CA GLU A 360 -9.78 -6.02 14.51
C GLU A 360 -9.55 -5.73 16.00
N LYS A 361 -10.60 -5.74 16.84
CA LYS A 361 -10.51 -5.45 18.29
C LYS A 361 -11.14 -6.58 19.12
N PRO A 362 -10.42 -7.71 19.30
CA PRO A 362 -10.92 -8.83 20.11
C PRO A 362 -11.27 -8.39 21.54
N SER A 363 -12.43 -8.81 22.05
CA SER A 363 -12.91 -8.44 23.40
C SER A 363 -13.46 -9.63 24.18
N SER A 364 -13.55 -10.79 23.55
CA SER A 364 -13.98 -12.05 24.16
C SER A 364 -13.27 -13.23 23.50
N ALA A 365 -13.41 -14.42 24.09
CA ALA A 365 -12.89 -15.66 23.52
C ALA A 365 -13.54 -16.07 22.18
N GLU A 366 -14.69 -15.50 21.80
CA GLU A 366 -15.33 -15.78 20.51
C GLU A 366 -14.61 -15.08 19.35
N HIS A 367 -13.89 -14.00 19.65
CA HIS A 367 -13.14 -13.20 18.68
C HIS A 367 -11.78 -13.81 18.32
N ILE A 368 -11.33 -14.81 19.08
CA ILE A 368 -10.05 -15.49 18.89
C ILE A 368 -10.33 -17.00 18.89
N SER A 369 -10.16 -17.65 17.74
CA SER A 369 -10.47 -19.07 17.61
C SER A 369 -9.71 -19.93 18.63
N ARG A 370 -10.21 -21.15 18.84
CA ARG A 370 -9.39 -22.20 19.49
C ARG A 370 -8.09 -22.38 18.70
N GLY A 371 -7.01 -22.64 19.41
CA GLY A 371 -5.69 -22.86 18.80
C GLY A 371 -5.67 -24.15 18.01
N THR A 372 -5.39 -24.03 16.72
CA THR A 372 -5.06 -25.16 15.83
C THR A 372 -3.58 -25.49 16.02
N VAL A 373 -3.29 -26.75 16.36
CA VAL A 373 -1.91 -27.24 16.45
C VAL A 373 -1.38 -27.42 15.03
N ILE A 374 -0.29 -26.71 14.72
CA ILE A 374 0.38 -26.76 13.42
C ILE A 374 1.41 -27.89 13.41
N GLY A 375 2.19 -27.99 14.49
CA GLY A 375 3.18 -29.06 14.67
C GLY A 375 4.04 -28.82 15.91
N THR A 376 5.03 -29.68 16.11
CA THR A 376 5.99 -29.62 17.23
C THR A 376 7.44 -29.54 16.72
N GLY A 377 8.38 -29.20 17.60
CA GLY A 377 9.80 -29.12 17.27
C GLY A 377 10.25 -27.75 16.72
N PHE A 378 9.42 -26.72 16.88
CA PHE A 378 9.77 -25.35 16.49
C PHE A 378 10.71 -24.71 17.52
N GLY A 379 12.02 -24.72 17.22
CA GLY A 379 13.08 -24.21 18.11
C GLY A 379 13.49 -22.76 17.83
N LEU A 380 12.54 -21.87 17.53
CA LEU A 380 12.83 -20.46 17.22
C LEU A 380 13.05 -19.62 18.49
N ARG A 381 14.10 -18.79 18.46
CA ARG A 381 14.56 -17.90 19.54
C ARG A 381 13.99 -16.49 19.50
N ALA A 382 13.43 -16.08 18.37
CA ALA A 382 12.57 -14.92 18.16
C ALA A 382 11.64 -15.27 16.99
N ILE A 383 10.43 -14.72 16.98
CA ILE A 383 9.51 -14.91 15.85
C ILE A 383 8.91 -13.57 15.44
N THR A 384 8.63 -13.46 14.14
CA THR A 384 7.84 -12.39 13.54
C THR A 384 7.08 -12.96 12.35
N SER A 385 6.19 -12.18 11.74
CA SER A 385 5.51 -12.56 10.53
C SER A 385 5.85 -11.59 9.40
N PRO A 386 6.47 -12.07 8.30
CA PRO A 386 6.77 -11.23 7.15
C PRO A 386 5.57 -11.01 6.22
N GLY A 387 4.44 -11.67 6.49
CA GLY A 387 3.22 -11.57 5.70
C GLY A 387 2.28 -12.76 5.93
N ALA A 388 1.14 -12.74 5.24
CA ALA A 388 0.06 -13.72 5.36
C ALA A 388 0.58 -15.16 5.39
N GLY A 389 0.16 -15.93 6.40
CA GLY A 389 0.48 -17.34 6.46
C GLY A 389 1.94 -17.67 6.76
N ARG A 390 2.81 -16.70 7.10
CA ARG A 390 4.25 -16.94 7.26
C ARG A 390 4.78 -16.56 8.64
N ILE A 391 5.78 -17.31 9.09
CA ILE A 391 6.54 -17.01 10.31
C ILE A 391 8.01 -17.02 9.96
N LEU A 392 8.74 -16.03 10.44
CA LEU A 392 10.19 -15.95 10.31
C LEU A 392 10.81 -15.88 11.71
N GLY A 393 11.96 -16.53 11.89
CA GLY A 393 12.64 -16.51 13.17
C GLY A 393 14.08 -17.00 13.11
N ASN A 394 14.89 -16.59 14.08
CA ASN A 394 16.24 -17.13 14.25
C ASN A 394 16.22 -18.37 15.13
N ALA A 395 17.14 -19.29 14.88
CA ALA A 395 17.25 -20.55 15.62
C ALA A 395 18.66 -20.73 16.24
N SER A 396 18.85 -21.84 16.94
CA SER A 396 20.17 -22.26 17.41
C SER A 396 21.18 -22.38 16.24
N GLY A 397 22.46 -22.13 16.54
CA GLY A 397 23.53 -22.08 15.53
C GLY A 397 23.55 -20.79 14.70
N GLY A 398 22.67 -19.83 15.00
CA GLY A 398 22.58 -18.56 14.27
C GLY A 398 21.90 -18.68 12.91
N ARG A 399 21.04 -19.67 12.72
CA ARG A 399 20.24 -19.82 11.49
C ARG A 399 19.09 -18.82 11.45
N LEU A 400 18.68 -18.44 10.25
CA LEU A 400 17.41 -17.74 9.98
C LEU A 400 16.50 -18.68 9.20
N LEU A 401 15.28 -18.90 9.69
CA LEU A 401 14.32 -19.83 9.13
C LEU A 401 13.03 -19.09 8.80
N SER A 402 12.39 -19.49 7.70
CA SER A 402 11.05 -19.08 7.32
C SER A 402 10.14 -20.31 7.26
N TYR A 403 8.91 -20.16 7.70
CA TYR A 403 7.89 -21.20 7.68
C TYR A 403 6.66 -20.68 6.96
N THR A 404 6.15 -21.44 6.01
CA THR A 404 4.83 -21.21 5.41
C THR A 404 3.82 -22.13 6.06
N ILE A 405 2.72 -21.58 6.58
CA ILE A 405 1.75 -22.30 7.39
C ILE A 405 0.47 -22.54 6.60
N HIS A 406 0.13 -23.81 6.43
CA HIS A 406 -1.02 -24.29 5.67
C HIS A 406 -2.12 -24.89 6.55
N GLY A 407 -1.91 -24.96 7.87
CA GLY A 407 -2.90 -25.46 8.84
C GLY A 407 -2.37 -26.62 9.67
N SER A 408 -3.14 -27.71 9.81
CA SER A 408 -2.78 -28.85 10.67
C SER A 408 -2.57 -30.15 9.89
N GLY A 409 -1.80 -31.09 10.47
CA GLY A 409 -1.52 -32.40 9.88
C GLY A 409 -0.16 -32.54 9.19
N ALA A 410 -0.01 -33.55 8.32
CA ALA A 410 1.28 -33.90 7.70
C ALA A 410 1.82 -32.83 6.73
N GLU A 411 0.93 -32.06 6.10
CA GLU A 411 1.26 -30.97 5.16
C GLU A 411 0.98 -29.59 5.77
N ALA A 412 0.97 -29.51 7.11
CA ALA A 412 0.63 -28.32 7.87
C ALA A 412 1.51 -27.10 7.59
N TRP A 413 2.76 -27.33 7.17
CA TRP A 413 3.72 -26.26 6.93
C TRP A 413 4.89 -26.74 6.06
N SER A 414 5.55 -25.78 5.41
CA SER A 414 6.88 -25.94 4.80
C SER A 414 7.90 -25.05 5.51
N ARG A 415 9.19 -25.38 5.39
CA ARG A 415 10.30 -24.60 5.97
C ARG A 415 11.35 -24.33 4.92
N ASP A 416 11.80 -23.08 4.93
CA ASP A 416 12.92 -22.59 4.15
C ASP A 416 14.04 -22.10 5.08
N ASP A 417 15.28 -22.42 4.71
CA ASP A 417 16.48 -22.02 5.45
C ASP A 417 17.08 -20.77 4.79
N LEU A 418 16.67 -19.59 5.25
CA LEU A 418 17.11 -18.30 4.68
C LEU A 418 18.59 -18.02 4.96
N ALA A 419 19.10 -18.43 6.13
CA ALA A 419 20.52 -18.32 6.43
C ALA A 419 21.00 -19.48 7.31
N ALA A 420 22.16 -20.03 6.99
CA ALA A 420 22.78 -21.13 7.76
C ALA A 420 23.48 -20.65 9.05
N SER A 421 23.89 -19.39 9.14
CA SER A 421 24.55 -18.77 10.30
C SER A 421 24.42 -17.24 10.26
N GLY A 422 24.97 -16.52 11.24
CA GLY A 422 24.98 -15.04 11.29
C GLY A 422 23.86 -14.39 12.11
N TRP A 423 22.83 -15.15 12.49
CA TRP A 423 21.65 -14.67 13.21
C TRP A 423 21.62 -15.10 14.69
N SER A 424 22.78 -15.31 15.31
CA SER A 424 22.89 -15.70 16.72
C SER A 424 22.74 -14.51 17.69
N ALA A 425 23.17 -13.32 17.28
CA ALA A 425 23.15 -12.10 18.10
C ALA A 425 21.74 -11.54 18.35
N PRO A 426 20.79 -11.55 17.38
CA PRO A 426 19.44 -11.06 17.62
C PRO A 426 18.70 -11.82 18.72
N THR A 427 18.08 -11.07 19.61
CA THR A 427 17.20 -11.54 20.69
C THR A 427 15.73 -11.27 20.40
N GLN A 428 15.43 -10.28 19.55
CA GLN A 428 14.09 -10.03 18.99
C GLN A 428 14.22 -9.85 17.47
N LEU A 429 13.19 -10.26 16.75
CA LEU A 429 13.04 -10.07 15.31
C LEU A 429 11.68 -9.45 15.05
N LEU A 430 11.64 -8.48 14.16
CA LEU A 430 10.44 -7.73 13.84
C LEU A 430 10.33 -7.59 12.33
N SER A 431 9.11 -7.64 11.84
CA SER A 431 8.80 -7.40 10.44
C SER A 431 7.43 -6.74 10.38
N PRO A 432 7.30 -5.52 9.83
CA PRO A 432 6.01 -5.01 9.40
C PRO A 432 5.54 -5.74 8.12
N GLY A 433 6.42 -6.45 7.41
CA GLY A 433 6.11 -7.12 6.16
C GLY A 433 6.82 -6.47 4.98
N GLY A 434 6.38 -6.82 3.78
CA GLY A 434 6.90 -6.28 2.52
C GLY A 434 8.39 -6.51 2.27
N GLY A 435 9.07 -7.33 3.09
CA GLY A 435 10.52 -7.62 3.00
C GLY A 435 11.40 -6.85 3.98
N HIS A 436 10.85 -6.03 4.88
CA HIS A 436 11.67 -5.35 5.90
C HIS A 436 11.81 -6.17 7.17
N TYR A 437 13.05 -6.39 7.62
CA TYR A 437 13.32 -7.05 8.90
C TYR A 437 14.15 -6.15 9.81
N TYR A 438 13.83 -6.18 11.10
CA TYR A 438 14.57 -5.50 12.15
C TYR A 438 15.00 -6.51 13.20
N ALA A 439 16.26 -6.40 13.64
CA ALA A 439 16.85 -7.36 14.55
C ALA A 439 17.46 -6.63 15.75
N ARG A 440 16.86 -6.82 16.93
CA ARG A 440 17.35 -6.22 18.17
C ARG A 440 18.34 -7.18 18.82
N THR A 441 19.52 -6.68 19.19
CA THR A 441 20.56 -7.46 19.89
C THR A 441 20.47 -7.29 21.41
N SER A 442 21.21 -8.11 22.17
CA SER A 442 21.25 -7.98 23.64
C SER A 442 21.85 -6.67 24.15
N SER A 443 22.57 -5.90 23.31
CA SER A 443 23.15 -4.60 23.69
C SER A 443 22.21 -3.42 23.42
N GLY A 444 20.96 -3.66 23.01
CA GLY A 444 20.01 -2.62 22.65
C GLY A 444 20.25 -1.98 21.27
N ARG A 445 21.13 -2.56 20.43
CA ARG A 445 21.29 -2.17 19.01
C ARG A 445 20.14 -2.74 18.17
N LEU A 446 19.56 -1.94 17.28
CA LEU A 446 18.52 -2.36 16.33
C LEU A 446 19.04 -2.28 14.90
N ASP A 447 19.29 -3.44 14.31
CA ASP A 447 19.71 -3.59 12.91
C ASP A 447 18.52 -3.63 11.96
N ARG A 448 18.73 -3.20 10.71
CA ARG A 448 17.75 -3.30 9.62
C ARG A 448 18.26 -4.14 8.45
N TYR A 449 17.34 -4.82 7.80
CA TYR A 449 17.56 -5.69 6.64
C TYR A 449 16.43 -5.53 5.64
N ARG A 450 16.71 -5.84 4.37
CA ARG A 450 15.73 -5.82 3.29
C ARG A 450 15.84 -7.10 2.45
N ASP A 451 14.82 -7.93 2.52
CA ASP A 451 14.57 -9.01 1.59
C ASP A 451 13.82 -8.44 0.38
N VAL A 452 14.37 -8.63 -0.82
CA VAL A 452 13.76 -8.10 -2.05
C VAL A 452 12.51 -8.91 -2.41
N ASN A 453 12.52 -10.22 -2.16
CA ASN A 453 11.43 -11.13 -2.41
C ASN A 453 11.21 -12.11 -1.23
N PRO A 454 10.56 -11.66 -0.14
CA PRO A 454 10.36 -12.46 1.07
C PRO A 454 9.46 -13.70 0.90
N PHE A 455 8.98 -13.98 -0.31
CA PHE A 455 8.02 -15.05 -0.61
C PHE A 455 8.63 -16.22 -1.41
N ASP A 456 9.87 -16.12 -1.88
CA ASP A 456 10.50 -17.20 -2.67
C ASP A 456 11.25 -18.26 -1.84
N GLY A 457 11.32 -18.09 -0.52
CA GLY A 457 11.99 -19.03 0.37
C GLY A 457 13.52 -18.99 0.28
N SER A 458 14.10 -17.97 -0.37
CA SER A 458 15.55 -17.76 -0.44
C SER A 458 15.99 -16.63 0.48
N GLY A 459 17.18 -16.74 1.05
CA GLY A 459 17.83 -15.61 1.72
C GLY A 459 18.89 -14.91 0.86
N SER A 460 19.01 -15.28 -0.41
CA SER A 460 20.08 -14.80 -1.31
C SER A 460 20.02 -13.30 -1.61
N ASP A 461 18.84 -12.71 -1.48
CA ASP A 461 18.51 -11.32 -1.76
C ASP A 461 18.20 -10.52 -0.49
N ILE A 462 18.51 -11.07 0.69
CA ILE A 462 18.51 -10.35 1.96
C ILE A 462 19.72 -9.40 1.99
N GLN A 463 19.44 -8.12 1.95
CA GLN A 463 20.38 -7.03 2.11
C GLN A 463 20.49 -6.64 3.59
N SER A 464 21.70 -6.27 4.02
CA SER A 464 21.98 -5.80 5.39
C SER A 464 22.58 -4.40 5.38
N PHE A 465 22.32 -3.62 6.44
CA PHE A 465 22.77 -2.23 6.58
C PHE A 465 23.62 -2.05 7.85
N PRO A 466 24.76 -2.75 8.01
CA PRO A 466 25.49 -2.81 9.28
C PRO A 466 26.08 -1.47 9.74
N ASN A 467 26.42 -0.59 8.81
CA ASN A 467 26.95 0.75 9.11
C ASN A 467 25.86 1.82 9.25
N ASP A 468 24.59 1.43 9.07
CA ASP A 468 23.43 2.30 9.11
C ASP A 468 22.26 1.58 9.84
N PRO A 469 22.47 1.19 11.12
CA PRO A 469 21.41 0.61 11.94
C PRO A 469 20.38 1.69 12.30
N VAL A 470 19.17 1.28 12.68
CA VAL A 470 18.15 2.22 13.19
C VAL A 470 18.65 2.93 14.44
N SER A 471 19.30 2.18 15.33
CA SER A 471 20.02 2.73 16.48
C SER A 471 21.12 1.79 16.93
N SER A 472 22.21 2.35 17.46
CA SER A 472 23.32 1.60 18.07
C SER A 472 23.03 1.13 19.51
N SER A 473 22.02 1.68 20.19
CA SER A 473 21.68 1.38 21.60
C SER A 473 20.25 1.87 21.95
N GLY A 474 19.79 1.61 23.17
CA GLY A 474 18.53 2.18 23.71
C GLY A 474 17.27 1.37 23.44
N TRP A 475 17.37 0.26 22.70
CA TRP A 475 16.26 -0.69 22.52
C TRP A 475 16.25 -1.74 23.64
N ASP A 476 15.91 -1.29 24.84
CA ASP A 476 15.98 -2.07 26.09
C ASP A 476 14.68 -2.81 26.44
N GLN A 477 13.66 -2.73 25.57
CA GLN A 477 12.36 -3.36 25.76
C GLN A 477 12.49 -4.88 25.87
N ILE A 478 11.80 -5.50 26.83
CA ILE A 478 11.77 -6.95 27.01
C ILE A 478 10.95 -7.66 25.94
N LEU A 479 9.93 -6.98 25.41
CA LEU A 479 9.12 -7.42 24.28
C LEU A 479 9.04 -6.33 23.22
N LEU A 480 9.02 -6.74 21.96
CA LEU A 480 8.87 -5.87 20.80
C LEU A 480 7.91 -6.55 19.80
N SER A 481 7.07 -5.76 19.14
CA SER A 481 6.25 -6.20 18.01
C SER A 481 6.05 -5.04 17.04
N ALA A 482 6.36 -5.29 15.77
CA ALA A 482 5.99 -4.37 14.68
C ALA A 482 4.50 -4.50 14.37
N ARG A 483 3.88 -3.39 13.98
CA ARG A 483 2.57 -3.40 13.32
C ARG A 483 2.72 -4.04 11.94
N PRO A 484 1.95 -5.07 11.60
CA PRO A 484 1.98 -5.59 10.24
C PRO A 484 1.39 -4.56 9.27
N TRP A 485 1.98 -4.45 8.09
CA TRP A 485 1.38 -3.86 6.92
C TRP A 485 0.26 -4.80 6.49
N THR A 486 -0.95 -4.50 6.96
CA THR A 486 -2.15 -5.26 6.61
C THR A 486 -2.35 -5.18 5.11
N GLY A 487 -2.29 -6.32 4.44
CA GLY A 487 -2.62 -6.35 3.02
C GLY A 487 -4.09 -6.71 2.82
N LEU A 488 -4.70 -6.07 1.83
CA LEU A 488 -6.07 -6.32 1.45
C LEU A 488 -6.15 -7.54 0.54
N VAL A 489 -7.27 -8.26 0.61
CA VAL A 489 -7.60 -9.24 -0.44
C VAL A 489 -7.99 -8.46 -1.68
N SER A 490 -7.06 -8.37 -2.62
CA SER A 490 -7.23 -7.66 -3.89
C SER A 490 -7.87 -8.58 -4.93
N VAL A 491 -9.05 -8.19 -5.42
CA VAL A 491 -9.82 -8.93 -6.40
C VAL A 491 -9.98 -8.09 -7.66
N TYR A 492 -9.56 -8.63 -8.79
CA TYR A 492 -9.81 -8.05 -10.09
C TYR A 492 -10.97 -8.79 -10.77
N GLY A 493 -11.86 -8.02 -11.36
CA GLY A 493 -12.96 -8.53 -12.16
C GLY A 493 -12.91 -7.99 -13.57
N VAL A 494 -13.58 -8.67 -14.49
CA VAL A 494 -13.82 -8.13 -15.83
C VAL A 494 -15.23 -8.48 -16.29
N ASN A 495 -15.91 -7.48 -16.84
CA ASN A 495 -17.27 -7.64 -17.38
C ASN A 495 -17.23 -8.04 -18.86
N SER A 496 -18.40 -8.30 -19.45
CA SER A 496 -18.50 -8.67 -20.86
C SER A 496 -18.20 -7.53 -21.85
N ASP A 497 -18.30 -6.26 -21.42
CA ASP A 497 -17.96 -5.09 -22.25
C ASP A 497 -16.44 -4.77 -22.24
N GLY A 498 -15.68 -5.48 -21.40
CA GLY A 498 -14.24 -5.38 -21.29
C GLY A 498 -13.75 -4.34 -20.28
N ARG A 499 -14.60 -3.70 -19.47
CA ARG A 499 -14.14 -2.93 -18.31
C ARG A 499 -13.64 -3.87 -17.21
N ILE A 500 -12.60 -3.41 -16.52
CA ILE A 500 -12.01 -4.10 -15.37
C ILE A 500 -12.62 -3.49 -14.12
N SER A 501 -12.90 -4.31 -13.10
CA SER A 501 -13.15 -3.84 -11.75
C SER A 501 -12.02 -4.23 -10.81
N TYR A 502 -11.85 -3.45 -9.75
CA TYR A 502 -10.99 -3.73 -8.62
C TYR A 502 -11.80 -3.63 -7.35
N THR A 503 -11.72 -4.65 -6.50
CA THR A 503 -12.30 -4.64 -5.17
C THR A 503 -11.25 -5.08 -4.16
N ALA A 504 -11.08 -4.30 -3.09
CA ALA A 504 -10.22 -4.64 -1.98
C ALA A 504 -11.07 -5.01 -0.77
N LEU A 505 -10.81 -6.18 -0.18
CA LEU A 505 -11.51 -6.65 1.02
C LEU A 505 -10.55 -6.66 2.21
N ASP A 506 -11.06 -6.31 3.38
CA ASP A 506 -10.36 -6.59 4.63
C ASP A 506 -10.30 -8.11 4.87
N PRO A 507 -9.13 -8.71 5.13
CA PRO A 507 -9.02 -10.16 5.31
C PRO A 507 -9.68 -10.67 6.60
N VAL A 508 -9.81 -9.81 7.62
CA VAL A 508 -10.46 -10.12 8.89
C VAL A 508 -11.95 -9.75 8.78
N THR A 509 -12.30 -8.50 8.58
CA THR A 509 -13.70 -8.06 8.62
C THR A 509 -14.43 -8.19 7.29
N GLY A 510 -13.82 -8.74 6.23
CA GLY A 510 -14.38 -8.95 4.88
C GLY A 510 -15.09 -7.75 4.26
N ALA A 511 -14.92 -6.58 4.86
CA ALA A 511 -15.55 -5.35 4.44
C ALA A 511 -14.91 -4.93 3.12
N LYS A 512 -15.73 -4.40 2.21
CA LYS A 512 -15.21 -3.72 1.02
C LYS A 512 -14.53 -2.43 1.48
N VAL A 513 -13.22 -2.39 1.37
CA VAL A 513 -12.40 -1.20 1.67
C VAL A 513 -12.35 -0.27 0.46
N ALA A 514 -12.27 -0.84 -0.74
CA ALA A 514 -12.28 -0.10 -2.00
C ALA A 514 -13.04 -0.88 -3.08
N SER A 515 -13.71 -0.17 -3.98
CA SER A 515 -14.34 -0.73 -5.17
C SER A 515 -14.34 0.30 -6.30
N THR A 516 -13.73 -0.04 -7.44
CA THR A 516 -13.65 0.84 -8.62
C THR A 516 -13.82 0.05 -9.90
N VAL A 517 -14.29 0.72 -10.95
CA VAL A 517 -14.43 0.16 -12.30
C VAL A 517 -13.72 1.10 -13.27
N SER A 518 -13.01 0.54 -14.24
CA SER A 518 -12.32 1.33 -15.26
C SER A 518 -13.31 2.05 -16.17
N GLU A 519 -12.94 3.26 -16.60
CA GLU A 519 -13.69 3.97 -17.65
C GLU A 519 -13.40 3.37 -19.03
N GLN A 520 -12.13 3.11 -19.31
CA GLN A 520 -11.68 2.44 -20.52
C GLN A 520 -12.05 0.96 -20.54
N THR A 521 -12.24 0.41 -21.74
CA THR A 521 -12.46 -1.02 -21.97
C THR A 521 -11.17 -1.66 -22.47
N LEU A 522 -11.07 -2.98 -22.33
CA LEU A 522 -10.01 -3.80 -22.91
C LEU A 522 -9.99 -3.78 -24.45
N GLY A 523 -11.07 -3.32 -25.11
CA GLY A 523 -11.20 -3.34 -26.57
C GLY A 523 -11.37 -4.73 -27.17
N PHE A 524 -11.71 -5.74 -26.36
CA PHE A 524 -12.10 -7.08 -26.78
C PHE A 524 -13.02 -7.71 -25.71
N THR A 525 -13.75 -8.75 -26.09
CA THR A 525 -14.56 -9.54 -25.15
C THR A 525 -13.66 -10.51 -24.37
N PRO A 526 -13.54 -10.34 -23.04
CA PRO A 526 -12.72 -11.21 -22.20
C PRO A 526 -13.40 -12.56 -21.98
N LYS A 527 -12.60 -13.62 -21.87
CA LYS A 527 -13.08 -14.98 -21.67
C LYS A 527 -12.64 -15.58 -20.32
N ALA A 528 -11.42 -15.31 -19.89
CA ALA A 528 -10.89 -15.67 -18.58
C ALA A 528 -9.84 -14.65 -18.12
N LEU A 529 -9.59 -14.59 -16.80
CA LEU A 529 -8.69 -13.65 -16.14
C LEU A 529 -7.86 -14.39 -15.09
N ALA A 530 -6.55 -14.15 -15.07
CA ALA A 530 -5.68 -14.52 -13.95
C ALA A 530 -4.89 -13.30 -13.45
N THR A 531 -4.93 -13.08 -12.14
CA THR A 531 -4.12 -12.04 -11.46
C THR A 531 -2.77 -12.64 -11.08
N LEU A 532 -1.67 -12.10 -11.61
CA LEU A 532 -0.32 -12.58 -11.28
C LEU A 532 0.21 -11.94 -10.00
N ASN A 533 0.00 -10.64 -9.85
CA ASN A 533 0.44 -9.81 -8.74
C ASN A 533 -0.42 -8.54 -8.68
N SER A 534 -0.01 -7.55 -7.88
CA SER A 534 -0.81 -6.34 -7.64
C SER A 534 -1.03 -5.44 -8.86
N ASP A 535 -0.21 -5.58 -9.91
CA ASP A 535 -0.24 -4.71 -11.09
C ASP A 535 -0.31 -5.44 -12.43
N THR A 536 -0.31 -6.77 -12.44
CA THR A 536 -0.21 -7.56 -13.68
C THR A 536 -1.33 -8.60 -13.77
N LEU A 537 -2.15 -8.48 -14.82
CA LEU A 537 -3.21 -9.41 -15.16
C LEU A 537 -2.95 -10.10 -16.50
N LEU A 538 -3.43 -11.34 -16.62
CA LEU A 538 -3.46 -12.09 -17.87
C LEU A 538 -4.92 -12.34 -18.27
N VAL A 539 -5.31 -11.91 -19.48
CA VAL A 539 -6.70 -11.99 -19.96
C VAL A 539 -6.77 -12.71 -21.29
N THR A 540 -7.60 -13.76 -21.36
CA THR A 540 -7.88 -14.45 -22.64
C THR A 540 -9.06 -13.82 -23.36
N THR A 541 -9.07 -13.97 -24.69
CA THR A 541 -10.16 -13.49 -25.55
C THR A 541 -11.02 -14.64 -26.06
N GLU A 542 -12.25 -14.35 -26.50
CA GLU A 542 -13.11 -15.34 -27.17
C GLU A 542 -12.46 -15.91 -28.44
N THR A 543 -11.61 -15.13 -29.11
CA THR A 543 -10.87 -15.51 -30.32
C THR A 543 -9.61 -16.35 -30.04
N GLY A 544 -9.31 -16.67 -28.78
CA GLY A 544 -8.19 -17.53 -28.41
C GLY A 544 -6.83 -16.83 -28.35
N SER A 545 -6.80 -15.55 -27.99
CA SER A 545 -5.57 -14.77 -27.74
C SER A 545 -5.36 -14.54 -26.24
N LEU A 546 -4.12 -14.24 -25.83
CA LEU A 546 -3.78 -13.84 -24.46
C LEU A 546 -3.16 -12.44 -24.45
N HIS A 547 -3.60 -11.60 -23.52
CA HIS A 547 -3.05 -10.26 -23.32
C HIS A 547 -2.53 -10.10 -21.89
N ARG A 548 -1.38 -9.42 -21.74
CA ARG A 548 -0.99 -8.82 -20.46
C ARG A 548 -1.63 -7.45 -20.32
N VAL A 549 -2.23 -7.20 -19.17
CA VAL A 549 -2.79 -5.93 -18.76
C VAL A 549 -2.04 -5.46 -17.52
N ASP A 550 -1.47 -4.26 -17.59
CA ASP A 550 -0.68 -3.65 -16.54
C ASP A 550 -1.53 -2.58 -15.84
N ILE A 551 -1.95 -2.82 -14.60
CA ILE A 551 -2.71 -1.87 -13.78
C ILE A 551 -1.78 -0.72 -13.38
N THR A 552 -2.17 0.50 -13.75
CA THR A 552 -1.39 1.72 -13.47
C THR A 552 -1.94 2.52 -12.30
N GLY A 553 -3.15 2.20 -11.86
CA GLY A 553 -3.77 2.77 -10.67
C GLY A 553 -5.06 2.02 -10.37
N THR A 554 -5.42 1.93 -9.09
CA THR A 554 -6.67 1.26 -8.66
C THR A 554 -7.76 2.26 -8.30
N GLN A 555 -7.41 3.52 -8.00
CA GLN A 555 -8.36 4.58 -7.70
C GLN A 555 -7.82 5.94 -8.23
N PRO A 556 -8.25 6.40 -9.42
CA PRO A 556 -9.13 5.69 -10.37
C PRO A 556 -8.49 4.42 -10.93
N LEU A 557 -9.32 3.45 -11.35
CA LEU A 557 -8.82 2.21 -11.95
C LEU A 557 -8.39 2.48 -13.40
N THR A 558 -7.07 2.49 -13.61
CA THR A 558 -6.42 2.72 -14.90
C THR A 558 -5.47 1.58 -15.23
N PHE A 559 -5.27 1.33 -16.51
CA PHE A 559 -4.37 0.27 -16.96
C PHE A 559 -3.78 0.57 -18.34
N THR A 560 -2.70 -0.11 -18.68
CA THR A 560 -2.22 -0.24 -20.05
C THR A 560 -2.32 -1.69 -20.49
N ARG A 561 -2.29 -1.91 -21.80
CA ARG A 561 -2.30 -3.27 -22.37
C ARG A 561 -1.15 -3.38 -23.36
N THR A 562 -0.47 -4.52 -23.32
CA THR A 562 0.50 -4.88 -24.36
C THR A 562 -0.11 -4.78 -25.76
N ALA A 563 0.58 -4.08 -26.66
CA ALA A 563 0.16 -3.90 -28.06
C ALA A 563 0.23 -5.22 -28.84
N GLU A 564 1.22 -6.06 -28.52
CA GLU A 564 1.37 -7.41 -29.05
C GLU A 564 0.72 -8.43 -28.12
N ARG A 565 -0.02 -9.38 -28.71
CA ARG A 565 -0.61 -10.52 -28.01
C ARG A 565 0.52 -11.40 -27.46
N LEU A 566 0.35 -11.99 -26.28
CA LEU A 566 1.21 -13.05 -25.76
C LEU A 566 0.98 -14.39 -26.50
N GLY A 567 0.81 -14.36 -27.82
CA GLY A 567 0.57 -15.51 -28.68
C GLY A 567 -0.92 -15.84 -28.93
N GLY A 568 -1.14 -16.80 -29.83
CA GLY A 568 -2.45 -17.36 -30.17
C GLY A 568 -2.60 -18.82 -29.70
N GLY A 569 -3.82 -19.34 -29.66
CA GLY A 569 -4.14 -20.69 -29.17
C GLY A 569 -4.61 -20.75 -27.71
N TRP A 570 -4.76 -19.58 -27.07
CA TRP A 570 -5.24 -19.43 -25.70
C TRP A 570 -6.76 -19.49 -25.63
N THR A 571 -7.35 -20.64 -25.93
CA THR A 571 -8.81 -20.84 -25.94
C THR A 571 -9.42 -21.03 -24.53
N HIS A 572 -8.63 -20.75 -23.49
CA HIS A 572 -8.98 -21.02 -22.10
C HIS A 572 -10.19 -20.22 -21.64
N ASP A 573 -11.11 -20.91 -20.97
CA ASP A 573 -12.32 -20.35 -20.38
C ASP A 573 -12.25 -20.26 -18.84
N LEU A 574 -11.22 -20.84 -18.24
CA LEU A 574 -10.81 -20.62 -16.85
C LEU A 574 -9.29 -20.47 -16.82
N LEU A 575 -8.80 -19.53 -16.03
CA LEU A 575 -7.37 -19.24 -15.90
C LEU A 575 -7.08 -18.80 -14.45
N VAL A 576 -6.06 -19.36 -13.82
CA VAL A 576 -5.67 -19.04 -12.44
C VAL A 576 -4.15 -19.12 -12.26
N TYR A 577 -3.58 -18.28 -11.42
CA TYR A 577 -2.16 -18.29 -11.07
C TYR A 577 -2.00 -18.66 -9.61
N ASP A 578 -1.06 -19.54 -9.30
CA ASP A 578 -0.90 -20.11 -7.96
C ASP A 578 -0.01 -19.30 -7.01
N GLY A 579 0.59 -18.21 -7.50
CA GLY A 579 1.58 -17.43 -6.75
C GLY A 579 3.01 -17.98 -6.84
N HIS A 580 3.18 -19.25 -7.23
CA HIS A 580 4.44 -19.99 -7.19
C HIS A 580 4.98 -20.33 -8.58
N GLY A 581 4.72 -19.45 -9.56
CA GLY A 581 5.24 -19.60 -10.90
C GLY A 581 4.45 -20.56 -11.78
N SER A 582 3.24 -21.00 -11.40
CA SER A 582 2.39 -21.83 -12.25
C SER A 582 1.08 -21.15 -12.62
N LEU A 583 0.83 -21.04 -13.93
CA LEU A 583 -0.45 -20.65 -14.49
C LEU A 583 -1.22 -21.90 -14.90
N PHE A 584 -2.43 -22.07 -14.38
CA PHE A 584 -3.32 -23.17 -14.73
C PHE A 584 -4.51 -22.67 -15.52
N GLY A 585 -5.06 -23.52 -16.37
CA GLY A 585 -6.31 -23.19 -17.05
C GLY A 585 -7.04 -24.39 -17.60
N ARG A 586 -8.31 -24.16 -17.95
CA ARG A 586 -9.16 -25.11 -18.67
C ARG A 586 -9.33 -24.65 -20.10
N ALA A 587 -9.17 -25.56 -21.06
CA ALA A 587 -9.46 -25.30 -22.48
C ALA A 587 -10.05 -26.54 -23.15
N GLY A 588 -11.29 -26.47 -23.63
CA GLY A 588 -11.94 -27.59 -24.34
C GLY A 588 -12.00 -28.89 -23.53
N GLY A 589 -12.19 -28.80 -22.21
CA GLY A 589 -12.18 -29.94 -21.29
C GLY A 589 -10.80 -30.52 -20.96
N LYS A 590 -9.72 -29.87 -21.41
CA LYS A 590 -8.34 -30.14 -20.97
C LYS A 590 -8.00 -29.31 -19.75
N TRP A 591 -7.13 -29.85 -18.90
CA TRP A 591 -6.46 -29.10 -17.83
C TRP A 591 -5.00 -28.88 -18.23
N LEU A 592 -4.57 -27.63 -18.26
CA LEU A 592 -3.27 -27.19 -18.74
C LEU A 592 -2.52 -26.43 -17.63
N ARG A 593 -1.20 -26.53 -17.63
CA ARG A 593 -0.27 -25.81 -16.76
C ARG A 593 0.85 -25.17 -17.59
N TYR A 594 1.26 -23.97 -17.22
CA TYR A 594 2.40 -23.24 -17.79
C TYR A 594 3.28 -22.70 -16.66
N THR A 595 4.59 -22.62 -16.88
CA THR A 595 5.53 -21.96 -15.97
C THR A 595 5.61 -20.47 -16.29
N VAL A 596 5.34 -19.63 -15.31
CA VAL A 596 5.52 -18.17 -15.37
C VAL A 596 6.90 -17.83 -14.82
N THR A 597 7.79 -17.29 -15.66
CA THR A 597 9.20 -17.05 -15.25
C THR A 597 9.49 -15.59 -14.87
N LYS A 598 8.52 -14.69 -15.06
CA LYS A 598 8.65 -13.25 -14.77
C LYS A 598 7.37 -12.68 -14.20
N ALA A 599 7.50 -11.67 -13.34
CA ALA A 599 6.37 -10.91 -12.78
C ALA A 599 5.55 -10.19 -13.87
N LYS A 600 6.20 -9.70 -14.94
CA LYS A 600 5.56 -9.08 -16.12
C LYS A 600 5.90 -9.83 -17.41
N PRO A 601 5.20 -10.93 -17.74
CA PRO A 601 5.45 -11.70 -18.96
C PRO A 601 5.31 -10.83 -20.21
N ALA A 602 6.30 -10.84 -21.10
CA ALA A 602 6.29 -10.07 -22.34
C ALA A 602 6.41 -10.95 -23.57
N ASN A 603 7.10 -12.09 -23.46
CA ASN A 603 7.24 -13.06 -24.54
C ASN A 603 6.77 -14.44 -24.08
N PRO A 604 5.67 -14.99 -24.60
CA PRO A 604 5.16 -16.29 -24.17
C PRO A 604 6.17 -17.44 -24.36
N ALA A 605 7.04 -17.37 -25.37
CA ALA A 605 8.01 -18.43 -25.64
C ALA A 605 9.11 -18.55 -24.57
N THR A 606 9.34 -17.50 -23.76
CA THR A 606 10.35 -17.48 -22.69
C THR A 606 9.75 -17.26 -21.30
N ASP A 607 8.58 -16.64 -21.25
CA ASP A 607 7.97 -16.15 -20.02
C ASP A 607 6.76 -17.00 -19.57
N LEU A 608 6.14 -17.74 -20.50
CA LEU A 608 5.01 -18.66 -20.26
C LEU A 608 5.33 -20.04 -20.87
N ILE A 609 6.31 -20.72 -20.29
CA ILE A 609 6.94 -21.91 -20.88
C ILE A 609 6.37 -23.21 -20.32
N ASN A 610 6.90 -24.35 -20.76
CA ASN A 610 6.58 -25.68 -20.24
C ASN A 610 5.08 -26.02 -20.23
N GLY A 611 4.37 -25.64 -21.31
CA GLY A 611 2.96 -25.95 -21.51
C GLY A 611 2.68 -27.45 -21.39
N THR A 612 2.08 -27.84 -20.27
CA THR A 612 1.88 -29.24 -19.87
C THR A 612 0.38 -29.53 -19.85
N THR A 613 -0.04 -30.62 -20.52
CA THR A 613 -1.41 -31.12 -20.39
C THR A 613 -1.49 -32.05 -19.19
N ILE A 614 -2.09 -31.57 -18.10
CA ILE A 614 -2.28 -32.34 -16.87
C ILE A 614 -3.36 -33.41 -17.08
N VAL A 615 -4.48 -33.01 -17.69
CA VAL A 615 -5.59 -33.90 -18.09
C VAL A 615 -5.97 -33.62 -19.53
N SER A 616 -6.01 -34.65 -20.37
CA SER A 616 -6.22 -34.54 -21.82
C SER A 616 -7.68 -34.40 -22.26
N SER A 617 -8.64 -34.73 -21.38
CA SER A 617 -10.09 -34.62 -21.62
C SER A 617 -10.87 -34.83 -20.33
N GLY A 618 -12.10 -34.31 -20.25
CA GLY A 618 -13.03 -34.59 -19.14
C GLY A 618 -12.86 -33.70 -17.92
N PHE A 619 -11.96 -32.70 -17.95
CA PHE A 619 -11.84 -31.69 -16.90
C PHE A 619 -12.93 -30.61 -17.07
N GLY A 620 -14.16 -30.94 -16.67
CA GLY A 620 -15.38 -30.15 -16.91
C GLY A 620 -15.88 -29.34 -15.71
N VAL A 621 -14.98 -28.72 -14.93
CA VAL A 621 -15.35 -27.95 -13.72
C VAL A 621 -15.86 -26.54 -14.06
N PRO A 622 -17.03 -26.08 -13.59
CA PRO A 622 -17.56 -24.74 -13.92
C PRO A 622 -16.76 -23.58 -13.34
N THR A 623 -15.98 -23.81 -12.27
CA THR A 623 -15.19 -22.78 -11.61
C THR A 623 -13.77 -23.29 -11.36
N LEU A 624 -12.82 -22.37 -11.17
CA LEU A 624 -11.44 -22.71 -10.82
C LEU A 624 -10.82 -21.54 -10.03
N ALA A 625 -10.15 -21.86 -8.93
CA ALA A 625 -9.30 -20.96 -8.15
C ALA A 625 -7.97 -21.67 -7.85
N ALA A 626 -6.91 -20.90 -7.63
CA ALA A 626 -5.68 -21.43 -7.05
C ALA A 626 -5.59 -21.04 -5.57
N THR A 627 -5.13 -21.95 -4.73
CA THR A 627 -5.07 -21.76 -3.26
C THR A 627 -3.65 -21.83 -2.71
N GLY A 628 -2.67 -22.17 -3.55
CA GLY A 628 -1.25 -22.26 -3.24
C GLY A 628 -0.50 -23.11 -4.27
N GLU A 629 0.77 -23.41 -4.01
CA GLU A 629 1.68 -24.09 -4.96
C GLU A 629 1.10 -25.38 -5.52
N GLY A 630 0.73 -25.38 -6.81
CA GLY A 630 0.10 -26.52 -7.47
C GLY A 630 -1.24 -26.97 -6.87
N ARG A 631 -1.86 -26.18 -5.98
CA ARG A 631 -3.13 -26.48 -5.31
C ARG A 631 -4.26 -25.65 -5.93
N LEU A 632 -5.29 -26.33 -6.41
CA LEU A 632 -6.46 -25.72 -7.03
C LEU A 632 -7.75 -26.09 -6.30
N LEU A 633 -8.74 -25.22 -6.41
CA LEU A 633 -10.08 -25.39 -5.88
C LEU A 633 -11.09 -25.23 -7.00
N ALA A 634 -12.09 -26.08 -7.07
CA ALA A 634 -13.15 -26.01 -8.08
C ALA A 634 -14.49 -26.53 -7.55
N THR A 635 -15.58 -26.05 -8.13
CA THR A 635 -16.89 -26.68 -7.95
C THR A 635 -17.19 -27.69 -9.05
N THR A 636 -18.20 -28.55 -8.84
CA THR A 636 -18.78 -29.39 -9.90
C THR A 636 -20.18 -28.95 -10.27
N ASN A 637 -20.67 -29.40 -11.43
CA ASN A 637 -22.07 -29.23 -11.81
C ASN A 637 -23.04 -29.95 -10.86
N ALA A 638 -22.58 -30.96 -10.11
CA ALA A 638 -23.35 -31.63 -9.08
C ALA A 638 -23.36 -30.86 -7.73
N GLY A 639 -22.65 -29.73 -7.66
CA GLY A 639 -22.61 -28.87 -6.47
C GLY A 639 -21.64 -29.30 -5.39
N ALA A 640 -20.65 -30.12 -5.73
CA ALA A 640 -19.53 -30.47 -4.85
C ALA A 640 -18.42 -29.41 -4.89
N LEU A 641 -17.61 -29.34 -3.83
CA LEU A 641 -16.35 -28.59 -3.78
C LEU A 641 -15.18 -29.57 -3.79
N ILE A 642 -14.20 -29.33 -4.66
CA ILE A 642 -13.08 -30.22 -4.89
C ILE A 642 -11.77 -29.46 -4.76
N ALA A 643 -10.82 -30.02 -4.01
CA ALA A 643 -9.41 -29.66 -4.05
C ALA A 643 -8.66 -30.57 -5.02
N TYR A 644 -7.79 -29.97 -5.82
CA TYR A 644 -6.83 -30.67 -6.66
C TYR A 644 -5.41 -30.32 -6.23
N THR A 645 -4.51 -31.29 -6.35
CA THR A 645 -3.06 -31.05 -6.35
C THR A 645 -2.55 -31.48 -7.71
N ALA A 646 -1.72 -30.67 -8.37
CA ALA A 646 -1.10 -31.02 -9.64
C ALA A 646 0.37 -30.64 -9.68
N VAL A 647 1.19 -31.63 -10.02
CA VAL A 647 2.64 -31.49 -10.16
C VAL A 647 3.04 -31.58 -11.64
N GLY A 648 2.42 -32.48 -12.42
CA GLY A 648 2.78 -32.71 -13.82
C GLY A 648 1.74 -33.54 -14.61
N THR A 649 2.13 -33.98 -15.81
CA THR A 649 1.26 -34.79 -16.70
C THR A 649 0.77 -36.05 -15.98
N ASN A 650 -0.54 -36.20 -15.81
CA ASN A 650 -1.16 -37.30 -15.04
C ASN A 650 -0.65 -37.46 -13.59
N ASP A 651 0.06 -36.47 -13.07
CA ASP A 651 0.54 -36.42 -11.69
C ASP A 651 -0.29 -35.38 -10.93
N TRP A 652 -1.49 -35.82 -10.57
CA TRP A 652 -2.47 -35.03 -9.85
C TRP A 652 -3.31 -35.88 -8.90
N SER A 653 -3.82 -35.25 -7.86
CA SER A 653 -4.75 -35.85 -6.90
C SER A 653 -6.01 -35.02 -6.78
N ARG A 654 -7.09 -35.65 -6.30
CA ARG A 654 -8.39 -35.03 -6.05
C ARG A 654 -8.88 -35.40 -4.66
N ALA A 655 -9.37 -34.40 -3.93
CA ALA A 655 -10.09 -34.57 -2.67
C ALA A 655 -11.42 -33.82 -2.72
N ASP A 656 -12.51 -34.51 -2.38
CA ASP A 656 -13.84 -33.91 -2.31
C ASP A 656 -14.02 -33.27 -0.92
N LEU A 657 -13.93 -31.94 -0.86
CA LEU A 657 -14.05 -31.19 0.39
C LEU A 657 -15.51 -31.09 0.85
N ALA A 658 -16.44 -31.00 -0.10
CA ALA A 658 -17.88 -31.03 0.18
C ALA A 658 -18.62 -31.74 -0.96
N THR A 659 -19.62 -32.56 -0.64
CA THR A 659 -20.40 -33.31 -1.63
C THR A 659 -21.59 -32.55 -2.21
N SER A 660 -22.01 -31.46 -1.56
CA SER A 660 -23.15 -30.62 -1.96
C SER A 660 -23.02 -29.21 -1.36
N GLY A 661 -23.98 -28.31 -1.65
CA GLY A 661 -24.02 -26.95 -1.08
C GLY A 661 -23.24 -25.89 -1.87
N TRP A 662 -22.50 -26.32 -2.89
CA TRP A 662 -21.74 -25.46 -3.81
C TRP A 662 -22.35 -25.42 -5.23
N GLY A 663 -23.57 -25.95 -5.37
CA GLY A 663 -24.37 -25.78 -6.58
C GLY A 663 -24.68 -24.30 -6.83
N ASN A 664 -24.73 -23.89 -8.09
CA ASN A 664 -24.92 -22.50 -8.56
C ASN A 664 -23.72 -21.55 -8.41
N ALA A 665 -22.54 -22.04 -8.04
CA ALA A 665 -21.32 -21.22 -8.10
C ALA A 665 -21.00 -20.86 -9.55
N THR A 666 -20.86 -19.57 -9.83
CA THR A 666 -20.47 -19.02 -11.14
C THR A 666 -19.00 -18.62 -11.20
N ALA A 667 -18.40 -18.31 -10.06
CA ALA A 667 -16.97 -18.07 -9.93
C ALA A 667 -16.46 -18.54 -8.56
N LEU A 668 -15.20 -18.97 -8.53
CA LEU A 668 -14.42 -19.14 -7.31
C LEU A 668 -13.15 -18.31 -7.43
N PHE A 669 -12.74 -17.70 -6.33
CA PHE A 669 -11.42 -17.09 -6.24
C PHE A 669 -10.87 -17.24 -4.82
N SER A 670 -9.56 -17.21 -4.70
CA SER A 670 -8.86 -17.31 -3.42
C SER A 670 -7.55 -16.54 -3.53
N PRO A 671 -7.18 -15.75 -2.52
CA PRO A 671 -5.82 -15.25 -2.39
C PRO A 671 -4.86 -16.30 -1.80
N GLY A 672 -5.36 -17.45 -1.33
CA GLY A 672 -4.62 -18.46 -0.59
C GLY A 672 -4.94 -18.46 0.91
N GLY A 673 -4.12 -19.14 1.71
CA GLY A 673 -4.22 -19.13 3.19
C GLY A 673 -5.52 -19.71 3.77
N GLY A 674 -6.29 -20.46 2.98
CA GLY A 674 -7.58 -21.03 3.39
C GLY A 674 -8.78 -20.10 3.20
N LEU A 675 -8.59 -18.90 2.65
CA LEU A 675 -9.70 -18.00 2.34
C LEU A 675 -10.26 -18.31 0.96
N TYR A 676 -11.51 -18.75 0.88
CA TYR A 676 -12.21 -19.06 -0.36
C TYR A 676 -13.41 -18.15 -0.55
N TYR A 677 -13.64 -17.69 -1.78
CA TYR A 677 -14.77 -16.86 -2.10
C TYR A 677 -15.58 -17.46 -3.24
N ARG A 678 -16.89 -17.51 -3.05
CA ARG A 678 -17.84 -18.07 -4.01
C ARG A 678 -18.78 -16.99 -4.50
N ARG A 679 -18.84 -16.79 -5.81
CA ARG A 679 -19.89 -16.01 -6.47
C ARG A 679 -21.02 -16.92 -6.92
N ASP A 680 -22.27 -16.58 -6.62
CA ASP A 680 -23.45 -17.33 -7.05
C ASP A 680 -24.04 -16.81 -8.38
N GLY A 681 -25.15 -17.39 -8.84
CA GLY A 681 -25.87 -16.98 -10.05
C GLY A 681 -26.50 -15.58 -9.97
N ASN A 682 -26.73 -15.05 -8.77
CA ASN A 682 -27.26 -13.71 -8.55
C ASN A 682 -26.15 -12.65 -8.44
N GLY A 683 -24.88 -13.07 -8.57
CA GLY A 683 -23.71 -12.20 -8.43
C GLY A 683 -23.39 -11.81 -7.00
N VAL A 684 -23.88 -12.59 -6.02
CA VAL A 684 -23.53 -12.42 -4.61
C VAL A 684 -22.27 -13.21 -4.31
N VAL A 685 -21.33 -12.60 -3.59
CA VAL A 685 -20.11 -13.27 -3.10
C VAL A 685 -20.26 -13.68 -1.63
N THR A 686 -19.80 -14.87 -1.29
CA THR A 686 -19.73 -15.38 0.09
C THR A 686 -18.33 -15.88 0.38
N GLY A 687 -17.76 -15.46 1.51
CA GLY A 687 -16.47 -15.91 2.01
C GLY A 687 -16.57 -17.18 2.84
N TYR A 688 -15.52 -17.99 2.80
CA TYR A 688 -15.33 -19.20 3.58
C TYR A 688 -13.89 -19.24 4.08
N LEU A 689 -13.72 -19.74 5.30
CA LEU A 689 -12.41 -20.01 5.87
C LEU A 689 -12.26 -21.51 6.06
N ASP A 690 -11.24 -22.06 5.43
CA ASP A 690 -10.68 -23.37 5.67
C ASP A 690 -9.47 -23.21 6.60
N THR A 691 -9.51 -23.80 7.79
CA THR A 691 -8.39 -23.66 8.71
C THR A 691 -7.20 -24.54 8.33
N SER A 692 -7.40 -25.57 7.52
CA SER A 692 -6.34 -26.50 7.13
C SER A 692 -6.43 -26.81 5.64
N PRO A 693 -6.28 -25.79 4.77
CA PRO A 693 -6.54 -25.88 3.34
C PRO A 693 -5.86 -27.03 2.60
N PHE A 694 -4.74 -27.56 3.12
CA PHE A 694 -3.94 -28.58 2.44
C PHE A 694 -4.14 -29.99 3.02
N ASN A 695 -5.04 -30.19 3.98
CA ASN A 695 -5.31 -31.51 4.57
C ASN A 695 -6.22 -32.42 3.72
N GLY A 696 -6.80 -31.90 2.62
CA GLY A 696 -7.72 -32.62 1.76
C GLY A 696 -9.11 -32.90 2.38
N SER A 697 -9.48 -32.21 3.45
CA SER A 697 -10.75 -32.34 4.16
C SER A 697 -11.50 -31.00 4.15
N GLY A 698 -12.81 -31.01 3.94
CA GLY A 698 -13.63 -29.81 4.08
C GLY A 698 -14.31 -29.65 5.44
N THR A 699 -13.95 -30.48 6.43
CA THR A 699 -14.59 -30.51 7.76
C THR A 699 -14.45 -29.21 8.54
N ASP A 700 -13.39 -28.45 8.26
CA ASP A 700 -13.07 -27.18 8.88
C ASP A 700 -13.26 -25.99 7.94
N ILE A 701 -14.01 -26.19 6.84
CA ILE A 701 -14.53 -25.11 6.02
C ILE A 701 -15.76 -24.55 6.71
N THR A 702 -15.64 -23.31 7.17
CA THR A 702 -16.74 -22.57 7.78
C THR A 702 -17.09 -21.37 6.92
N PRO A 703 -18.38 -21.07 6.71
CA PRO A 703 -18.78 -19.77 6.19
C PRO A 703 -18.22 -18.72 7.14
N TYR A 704 -17.27 -17.95 6.64
CA TYR A 704 -16.79 -16.79 7.34
C TYR A 704 -17.58 -15.65 6.71
N THR A 705 -18.56 -15.15 7.46
CA THR A 705 -19.41 -14.05 7.02
C THR A 705 -18.95 -12.79 7.73
N PRO A 706 -18.10 -12.00 7.11
CA PRO A 706 -17.97 -10.64 7.55
C PRO A 706 -19.08 -9.79 6.94
N THR A 707 -19.48 -8.75 7.66
CA THR A 707 -20.67 -7.91 7.46
C THR A 707 -20.82 -7.27 6.06
N GLY A 708 -19.81 -7.35 5.18
CA GLY A 708 -19.79 -6.71 3.85
C GLY A 708 -19.69 -7.63 2.62
N THR A 709 -19.48 -8.94 2.74
CA THR A 709 -19.23 -9.78 1.54
C THR A 709 -20.50 -10.10 0.74
N THR A 710 -21.67 -10.22 1.40
CA THR A 710 -22.96 -10.42 0.72
C THR A 710 -23.40 -9.12 0.04
N SER A 711 -22.78 -8.84 -1.10
CA SER A 711 -23.08 -7.71 -1.96
C SER A 711 -23.28 -8.22 -3.37
N SER A 712 -24.30 -7.71 -4.06
CA SER A 712 -24.51 -7.95 -5.49
C SER A 712 -23.58 -7.07 -6.32
N GLY A 713 -23.54 -7.29 -7.64
CA GLY A 713 -22.79 -6.44 -8.57
C GLY A 713 -21.33 -6.83 -8.78
N TRP A 714 -20.91 -8.01 -8.33
CA TRP A 714 -19.60 -8.56 -8.69
C TRP A 714 -19.58 -9.03 -10.14
N ASP A 715 -18.44 -8.81 -10.81
CA ASP A 715 -18.22 -9.25 -12.18
C ASP A 715 -18.33 -10.78 -12.33
N PRO A 716 -18.70 -11.28 -13.53
CA PRO A 716 -18.81 -12.70 -13.80
C PRO A 716 -17.44 -13.41 -13.86
N ILE A 717 -16.39 -12.71 -14.28
CA ILE A 717 -15.01 -13.22 -14.33
C ILE A 717 -14.24 -12.54 -13.20
N LEU A 718 -13.70 -13.32 -12.26
CA LEU A 718 -13.02 -12.82 -11.07
C LEU A 718 -11.70 -13.55 -10.85
N SER A 719 -10.69 -12.84 -10.38
CA SER A 719 -9.41 -13.40 -9.97
C SER A 719 -8.81 -12.59 -8.82
N ALA A 720 -8.44 -13.27 -7.74
CA ALA A 720 -7.76 -12.64 -6.61
C ALA A 720 -6.25 -12.68 -6.78
N GLN A 721 -5.57 -11.65 -6.26
CA GLN A 721 -4.11 -11.65 -6.14
C GLN A 721 -3.68 -12.74 -5.14
N PRO A 722 -2.79 -13.66 -5.53
CA PRO A 722 -2.25 -14.65 -4.59
C PRO A 722 -1.39 -14.00 -3.50
N TYR A 723 -1.42 -14.51 -2.27
CA TYR A 723 -0.59 -14.02 -1.15
C TYR A 723 0.90 -14.15 -1.42
N ASN A 724 1.31 -15.21 -2.11
CA ASN A 724 2.69 -15.42 -2.51
C ASN A 724 3.02 -14.79 -3.87
N SER A 725 2.18 -13.88 -4.36
CA SER A 725 2.51 -13.13 -5.58
C SER A 725 3.76 -12.27 -5.38
N TRP A 726 4.51 -12.08 -6.47
CA TRP A 726 5.69 -11.22 -6.48
C TRP A 726 5.33 -9.83 -5.93
N PRO A 727 6.05 -9.32 -4.92
CA PRO A 727 5.77 -8.00 -4.39
C PRO A 727 6.01 -6.94 -5.47
N ASP A 728 5.14 -5.93 -5.49
CA ASP A 728 5.38 -4.72 -6.27
C ASP A 728 6.56 -3.97 -5.65
N ASN A 729 7.70 -3.99 -6.34
CA ASN A 729 8.93 -3.33 -5.90
C ASN A 729 8.83 -1.80 -5.92
N THR A 730 7.70 -1.23 -6.38
CA THR A 730 7.44 0.21 -6.42
C THR A 730 6.56 0.73 -5.28
N ARG A 731 5.96 -0.15 -4.46
CA ARG A 731 5.10 0.26 -3.33
C ARG A 731 5.87 0.28 -2.01
N ARG A 732 5.84 1.44 -1.34
CA ARG A 732 5.84 1.50 0.13
C ARG A 732 4.44 1.04 0.58
N TRP A 733 4.36 0.05 1.46
CA TRP A 733 3.09 -0.58 1.87
C TRP A 733 2.43 0.19 3.01
#